data_AF-A0A9R0R7I2-F1
#
_entry.id   AF-A0A9R0R7I2-F1
#
_cell.length_a   1.000
_cell.length_b   1.000
_cell.length_c   1.000
_cell.angle_alpha   90.00
_cell.angle_beta   90.00
_cell.angle_gamma   90.00
#
_symmetry.space_group_name_H-M   'P 1'
#
loop_
_entity.id
_entity.type
_entity.pdbx_description
1 polymer ?
#
loop_
_entity_poly.entity_id
_entity_poly.type
_entity_poly.pdbx_seq_one_letter_code
_entity_poly.pdbx_strand_id
1 'polypeptide(L)'
;MDHEINALERMLLDESAEPTDLPFSLLQDITNCFSDDRRIGSGGFAVVYKGMTRHGMVAVKKLSKLFDIEEKKFHKEVECLVKAKHKNIVRFLGYCAETQGKIADYEGKFVIADTRNWLLCFEYVPNGSLDKYIADPFHGIEWRERFEIIKAICEGLHYLHGKRILHLDLKPENILIDDHMVPKIADFGLSRCLSEEQTQVFTTHLCGSCGYLAPEFFSGQLTFASDIYSLGVVIMEILTGKKGYPEDENVVENWRNRLEGGMQLEQVSVCTHIGIECMEPNPKKRPAVRHIVDRLAEIASIVQTDITAASVEQQVSFEQHRIVSTSTNEIEDGAQRLQRLQNDQCQEKEDQWSIRGLQDTNQDPKYTGISSSNSGVSEKLRNLNILNRNPHTDFVRNGGSTMQQPNSLKIFLEEELKPILHTDNLIGENENGVVYRGQLIDGTDVAIKKLRNGMGQAEKEFRVEVEDIGHVRHENIVCLLGYCVEGIHRILVYEYVNNGNLEQWMHGAMRQHGVLTWKARMKIVLGIARALAYLHEAIEPKVVHRDIKASSILIDEDFNGKLSNFGLAKLLGAGKSHITTRVMGTFGYVAPEYANSGLLNEQSDVYSFGVLLLEVLTGRDPIDYDQPANITIKSYIYCSLVNFVVRV
;
A
#
# COMPACT_ATOMS: atom_id res chain seq x y z
N MET A 1 -28.82 14.77 12.85
CA MET A 1 -29.16 13.51 12.18
C MET A 1 -29.97 13.70 10.90
N ASP A 2 -31.28 14.05 10.92
CA ASP A 2 -32.06 14.11 9.66
C ASP A 2 -31.55 15.13 8.62
N HIS A 3 -31.04 16.31 9.04
CA HIS A 3 -30.44 17.29 8.12
C HIS A 3 -29.09 16.83 7.54
N GLU A 4 -28.33 16.00 8.25
CA GLU A 4 -26.99 15.54 7.85
C GLU A 4 -27.06 14.30 6.96
N ILE A 5 -28.01 13.38 7.24
CA ILE A 5 -28.37 12.28 6.33
C ILE A 5 -28.82 12.86 4.99
N ASN A 6 -29.62 13.93 5.01
CA ASN A 6 -30.05 14.63 3.80
C ASN A 6 -28.88 15.21 2.98
N ALA A 7 -27.74 15.58 3.60
CA ALA A 7 -26.58 16.09 2.86
C ALA A 7 -25.87 14.98 2.07
N LEU A 8 -25.59 13.84 2.72
CA LEU A 8 -25.00 12.67 2.05
C LEU A 8 -25.94 12.09 0.97
N GLU A 9 -27.23 12.00 1.26
CA GLU A 9 -28.22 11.50 0.32
C GLU A 9 -28.43 12.43 -0.88
N ARG A 10 -28.35 13.76 -0.68
CA ARG A 10 -28.30 14.71 -1.80
C ARG A 10 -27.09 14.49 -2.69
N MET A 11 -25.91 14.26 -2.12
CA MET A 11 -24.70 14.00 -2.92
C MET A 11 -24.81 12.71 -3.72
N LEU A 12 -25.49 11.68 -3.21
CA LEU A 12 -25.76 10.46 -3.99
C LEU A 12 -26.70 10.70 -5.17
N LEU A 13 -27.67 11.61 -5.05
CA LEU A 13 -28.69 11.87 -6.07
C LEU A 13 -28.27 12.94 -7.10
N ASP A 14 -27.44 13.90 -6.69
CA ASP A 14 -26.99 15.02 -7.54
C ASP A 14 -25.50 14.87 -7.85
N GLU A 15 -25.17 14.51 -9.09
CA GLU A 15 -23.79 14.36 -9.57
C GLU A 15 -22.96 15.65 -9.51
N SER A 16 -23.60 16.81 -9.50
CA SER A 16 -22.91 18.11 -9.43
C SER A 16 -22.52 18.51 -8.01
N ALA A 17 -23.06 17.84 -6.99
CA ALA A 17 -22.82 18.17 -5.60
C ALA A 17 -21.32 18.05 -5.22
N GLU A 18 -20.84 19.06 -4.49
CA GLU A 18 -19.47 19.12 -3.98
C GLU A 18 -19.30 18.23 -2.72
N PRO A 19 -18.14 17.56 -2.55
CA PRO A 19 -17.85 16.82 -1.33
C PRO A 19 -17.83 17.75 -0.11
N THR A 20 -18.31 17.26 1.04
CA THR A 20 -18.40 18.05 2.28
C THR A 20 -17.85 17.30 3.50
N ASP A 21 -17.77 17.97 4.64
CA ASP A 21 -17.48 17.35 5.92
C ASP A 21 -18.70 16.55 6.40
N LEU A 22 -18.45 15.31 6.81
CA LEU A 22 -19.46 14.36 7.25
C LEU A 22 -19.27 14.07 8.75
N PRO A 23 -20.32 14.18 9.58
CA PRO A 23 -20.24 13.86 11.00
C PRO A 23 -19.79 12.41 11.24
N PHE A 24 -18.96 12.17 12.26
CA PHE A 24 -18.54 10.81 12.61
C PHE A 24 -19.74 9.92 12.97
N SER A 25 -20.71 10.47 13.69
CA SER A 25 -21.95 9.78 14.08
C SER A 25 -22.72 9.25 12.86
N LEU A 26 -22.87 10.07 11.82
CA LEU A 26 -23.52 9.66 10.57
C LEU A 26 -22.80 8.46 9.94
N LEU A 27 -21.47 8.54 9.79
CA LEU A 27 -20.68 7.45 9.19
C LEU A 27 -20.68 6.20 10.06
N GLN A 28 -20.71 6.36 11.38
CA GLN A 28 -20.84 5.27 12.33
C GLN A 28 -22.20 4.56 12.20
N ASP A 29 -23.29 5.32 12.08
CA ASP A 29 -24.65 4.79 12.00
C ASP A 29 -24.87 4.01 10.69
N ILE A 30 -24.53 4.60 9.54
CA ILE A 30 -24.74 3.95 8.23
C ILE A 30 -23.90 2.69 8.05
N THR A 31 -22.76 2.58 8.76
CA THR A 31 -21.88 1.40 8.76
C THR A 31 -22.20 0.40 9.86
N ASN A 32 -23.32 0.57 10.58
CA ASN A 32 -23.70 -0.26 11.74
C ASN A 32 -22.55 -0.37 12.76
N CYS A 33 -22.08 0.79 13.24
CA CYS A 33 -20.95 0.92 14.15
C CYS A 33 -19.63 0.32 13.64
N PHE A 34 -19.39 0.37 12.33
CA PHE A 34 -18.24 -0.28 11.69
C PHE A 34 -18.19 -1.80 11.96
N SER A 35 -19.35 -2.47 11.90
CA SER A 35 -19.43 -3.93 12.06
C SER A 35 -18.57 -4.65 11.02
N ASP A 36 -17.95 -5.76 11.43
CA ASP A 36 -17.22 -6.65 10.52
C ASP A 36 -18.12 -7.21 9.40
N ASP A 37 -19.44 -7.34 9.63
CA ASP A 37 -20.42 -7.75 8.59
C ASP A 37 -20.54 -6.74 7.45
N ARG A 38 -20.14 -5.48 7.70
CA ARG A 38 -20.13 -4.40 6.70
C ARG A 38 -18.77 -4.24 6.03
N ARG A 39 -17.74 -4.99 6.43
CA ARG A 39 -16.39 -4.87 5.88
C ARG A 39 -16.35 -5.40 4.44
N ILE A 40 -15.94 -4.55 3.50
CA ILE A 40 -15.83 -4.89 2.07
C ILE A 40 -14.39 -4.94 1.56
N GLY A 41 -13.45 -4.39 2.34
CA GLY A 41 -12.03 -4.45 2.01
C GLY A 41 -11.16 -4.05 3.20
N SER A 42 -9.91 -4.48 3.17
CA SER A 42 -8.89 -4.05 4.12
C SER A 42 -7.52 -4.07 3.48
N GLY A 43 -6.78 -2.98 3.64
CA GLY A 43 -5.37 -2.88 3.27
C GLY A 43 -4.51 -2.52 4.48
N GLY A 44 -3.21 -2.32 4.24
CA GLY A 44 -2.25 -2.01 5.31
C GLY A 44 -2.50 -0.71 6.08
N PHE A 45 -3.31 0.20 5.55
CA PHE A 45 -3.52 1.54 6.12
C PHE A 45 -4.99 1.89 6.41
N ALA A 46 -5.95 1.11 5.90
CA ALA A 46 -7.37 1.42 6.00
C ALA A 46 -8.24 0.17 5.93
N VAL A 47 -9.43 0.26 6.55
CA VAL A 47 -10.50 -0.72 6.40
C VAL A 47 -11.69 -0.03 5.74
N VAL A 48 -12.28 -0.66 4.73
CA VAL A 48 -13.40 -0.11 3.99
C VAL A 48 -14.67 -0.84 4.40
N TYR A 49 -15.69 -0.08 4.77
CA TYR A 49 -16.99 -0.56 5.20
C TYR A 49 -18.08 -0.11 4.21
N LYS A 50 -19.06 -0.96 4.00
CA LYS A 50 -20.28 -0.66 3.27
C LYS A 50 -21.25 0.09 4.19
N GLY A 51 -21.58 1.31 3.83
CA GLY A 51 -22.61 2.11 4.48
C GLY A 51 -23.97 1.96 3.77
N MET A 52 -25.05 1.88 4.53
CA MET A 52 -26.42 1.88 4.02
C MET A 52 -27.10 3.21 4.33
N THR A 53 -27.62 3.87 3.29
CA THR A 53 -28.49 5.06 3.42
C THR A 53 -29.90 4.71 2.95
N ARG A 54 -30.86 5.64 3.02
CA ARG A 54 -32.21 5.38 2.48
C ARG A 54 -32.24 5.34 0.95
N HIS A 55 -31.31 6.03 0.30
CA HIS A 55 -31.30 6.26 -1.15
C HIS A 55 -30.17 5.52 -1.89
N GLY A 56 -29.34 4.75 -1.18
CA GLY A 56 -28.24 4.03 -1.80
C GLY A 56 -27.20 3.50 -0.82
N MET A 57 -26.11 2.98 -1.39
CA MET A 57 -24.99 2.44 -0.65
C MET A 57 -23.76 3.34 -0.83
N VAL A 58 -22.93 3.42 0.20
CA VAL A 58 -21.66 4.15 0.17
C VAL A 58 -20.51 3.26 0.61
N ALA A 59 -19.30 3.59 0.20
CA ALA A 59 -18.08 2.99 0.72
C ALA A 59 -17.40 3.96 1.69
N VAL A 60 -17.22 3.54 2.94
CA VAL A 60 -16.60 4.33 4.01
C VAL A 60 -15.23 3.74 4.32
N LYS A 61 -14.18 4.42 3.86
CA LYS A 61 -12.78 4.07 4.13
C LYS A 61 -12.36 4.69 5.45
N LYS A 62 -12.21 3.86 6.48
CA LYS A 62 -11.73 4.25 7.80
C LYS A 62 -10.22 4.03 7.88
N LEU A 63 -9.48 5.10 8.07
CA LEU A 63 -8.03 5.02 8.20
C LEU A 63 -7.64 4.39 9.55
N SER A 64 -6.66 3.49 9.53
CA SER A 64 -6.29 2.68 10.70
C SER A 64 -5.61 3.50 11.80
N LYS A 65 -5.92 3.19 13.07
CA LYS A 65 -5.34 3.84 14.27
C LYS A 65 -3.92 3.38 14.62
N LEU A 66 -3.48 2.26 14.05
CA LEU A 66 -2.24 1.57 14.43
C LEU A 66 -0.97 2.34 14.05
N PHE A 67 -1.12 3.37 13.22
CA PHE A 67 -0.05 4.24 12.81
C PHE A 67 -0.52 5.66 13.06
N ASP A 68 0.35 6.52 13.62
CA ASP A 68 0.27 7.95 13.35
C ASP A 68 0.34 8.12 11.83
N ILE A 69 -0.80 8.05 11.17
CA ILE A 69 -0.95 8.53 9.82
C ILE A 69 -0.62 10.02 9.96
N GLU A 70 0.41 10.47 9.26
CA GLU A 70 0.72 11.89 9.22
C GLU A 70 -0.54 12.60 8.74
N GLU A 71 -1.06 13.55 9.51
CA GLU A 71 -2.19 14.40 9.15
C GLU A 71 -2.05 14.96 7.72
N LYS A 72 -0.80 15.21 7.30
CA LYS A 72 -0.43 15.61 5.94
C LYS A 72 -0.84 14.61 4.85
N LYS A 73 -0.86 13.30 5.12
CA LYS A 73 -1.28 12.27 4.14
C LYS A 73 -2.78 12.30 3.92
N PHE A 74 -3.57 12.39 5.00
CA PHE A 74 -5.02 12.51 4.91
C PHE A 74 -5.41 13.76 4.12
N HIS A 75 -4.83 14.92 4.46
CA HIS A 75 -5.10 16.16 3.75
C HIS A 75 -4.70 16.10 2.26
N LYS A 76 -3.56 15.48 1.93
CA LYS A 76 -3.14 15.29 0.53
C LYS A 76 -4.08 14.38 -0.26
N GLU A 77 -4.58 13.31 0.34
CA GLU A 77 -5.57 12.42 -0.29
C GLU A 77 -6.88 13.18 -0.54
N VAL A 78 -7.39 13.91 0.45
CA VAL A 78 -8.59 14.77 0.30
C VAL A 78 -8.39 15.83 -0.79
N GLU A 79 -7.21 16.49 -0.84
CA GLU A 79 -6.91 17.49 -1.86
C GLU A 79 -6.99 16.93 -3.28
N CYS A 80 -6.46 15.71 -3.50
CA CYS A 80 -6.55 15.04 -4.79
C CYS A 80 -8.01 14.67 -5.12
N LEU A 81 -8.72 14.10 -4.15
CA LEU A 81 -10.08 13.59 -4.32
C LEU A 81 -11.10 14.69 -4.65
N VAL A 82 -11.00 15.87 -4.01
CA VAL A 82 -11.88 17.01 -4.31
C VAL A 82 -11.74 17.48 -5.76
N LYS A 83 -10.54 17.37 -6.35
CA LYS A 83 -10.28 17.76 -7.74
C LYS A 83 -10.65 16.67 -8.76
N ALA A 84 -10.83 15.41 -8.32
CA ALA A 84 -10.97 14.25 -9.18
C ALA A 84 -12.44 13.92 -9.51
N LYS A 85 -13.04 14.65 -10.47
CA LYS A 85 -14.44 14.46 -10.88
C LYS A 85 -14.57 13.99 -12.33
N HIS A 86 -14.70 12.68 -12.50
CA HIS A 86 -14.81 12.05 -13.82
C HIS A 86 -15.61 10.74 -13.75
N LYS A 87 -16.32 10.38 -14.82
CA LYS A 87 -17.11 9.13 -14.90
C LYS A 87 -16.29 7.87 -14.59
N ASN A 88 -15.00 7.86 -14.96
CA ASN A 88 -14.05 6.76 -14.75
C ASN A 88 -13.18 6.92 -13.50
N ILE A 89 -13.61 7.70 -12.53
CA ILE A 89 -12.97 7.83 -11.22
C ILE A 89 -14.05 7.57 -10.17
N VAL A 90 -13.71 6.83 -9.11
CA VAL A 90 -14.64 6.60 -8.00
C VAL A 90 -15.00 7.93 -7.37
N ARG A 91 -16.30 8.24 -7.37
CA ARG A 91 -16.82 9.50 -6.87
C ARG A 91 -16.60 9.65 -5.37
N PHE A 92 -15.86 10.69 -5.01
CA PHE A 92 -15.68 11.11 -3.62
C PHE A 92 -16.89 11.93 -3.15
N LEU A 93 -17.47 11.54 -2.00
CA LEU A 93 -18.67 12.17 -1.44
C LEU A 93 -18.33 13.07 -0.24
N GLY A 94 -17.26 12.79 0.50
CA GLY A 94 -16.91 13.62 1.64
C GLY A 94 -15.94 12.96 2.60
N TYR A 95 -15.59 13.67 3.66
CA TYR A 95 -14.62 13.21 4.64
C TYR A 95 -15.07 13.50 6.07
N CYS A 96 -14.51 12.78 7.03
CA CYS A 96 -14.65 13.06 8.45
C CYS A 96 -13.25 13.26 9.03
N ALA A 97 -13.06 14.36 9.76
CA ALA A 97 -11.80 14.73 10.40
C ALA A 97 -12.01 15.09 11.88
N GLU A 98 -12.67 14.21 12.64
CA GLU A 98 -13.05 14.49 14.02
C GLU A 98 -12.02 13.94 15.02
N THR A 99 -11.73 14.70 16.09
CA THR A 99 -10.91 14.23 17.22
C THR A 99 -11.79 14.19 18.48
N GLN A 100 -11.91 13.02 19.09
CA GLN A 100 -12.72 12.81 20.29
C GLN A 100 -11.84 12.38 21.47
N GLY A 101 -11.86 13.13 22.56
CA GLY A 101 -11.24 12.71 23.82
C GLY A 101 -12.06 11.58 24.46
N LYS A 102 -11.47 10.39 24.59
CA LYS A 102 -12.10 9.25 25.27
C LYS A 102 -11.35 8.93 26.55
N ILE A 103 -12.10 8.71 27.63
CA ILE A 103 -11.53 8.18 28.87
C ILE A 103 -11.10 6.74 28.59
N ALA A 104 -9.80 6.48 28.71
CA ALA A 104 -9.19 5.17 28.57
C ALA A 104 -8.47 4.81 29.86
N ASP A 105 -8.52 3.53 30.23
CA ASP A 105 -7.64 3.00 31.26
C ASP A 105 -6.26 2.75 30.65
N TYR A 106 -5.25 3.42 31.20
CA TYR A 106 -3.86 3.19 30.87
C TYR A 106 -3.10 2.94 32.17
N GLU A 107 -2.66 1.69 32.36
CA GLU A 107 -1.92 1.24 33.55
C GLU A 107 -2.67 1.50 34.88
N GLY A 108 -4.00 1.34 34.90
CA GLY A 108 -4.82 1.55 36.10
C GLY A 108 -5.14 3.02 36.40
N LYS A 109 -4.81 3.94 35.48
CA LYS A 109 -5.16 5.36 35.54
C LYS A 109 -6.08 5.73 34.39
N PHE A 110 -7.16 6.43 34.72
CA PHE A 110 -8.05 7.00 33.71
C PHE A 110 -7.40 8.24 33.07
N VAL A 111 -7.07 8.14 31.78
CA VAL A 111 -6.54 9.23 30.97
C VAL A 111 -7.55 9.62 29.89
N ILE A 112 -7.60 10.90 29.53
CA ILE A 112 -8.36 11.34 28.35
C ILE A 112 -7.44 11.19 27.15
N ALA A 113 -7.68 10.17 26.33
CA ALA A 113 -6.92 9.89 25.12
C ALA A 113 -7.65 10.45 23.89
N ASP A 114 -6.96 11.26 23.10
CA ASP A 114 -7.49 11.75 21.83
C ASP A 114 -7.60 10.62 20.81
N THR A 115 -8.81 10.33 20.40
CA THR A 115 -9.11 9.40 19.32
C THR A 115 -9.39 10.19 18.05
N ARG A 116 -8.48 10.10 17.08
CA ARG A 116 -8.69 10.66 15.74
C ARG A 116 -9.56 9.71 14.92
N ASN A 117 -10.61 10.26 14.32
CA ASN A 117 -11.51 9.57 13.42
C ASN A 117 -11.37 10.22 12.03
N TRP A 118 -10.44 9.69 11.23
CA TRP A 118 -10.26 10.08 9.84
C TRP A 118 -10.92 9.07 8.91
N LEU A 119 -11.94 9.53 8.20
CA LEU A 119 -12.70 8.70 7.27
C LEU A 119 -12.89 9.41 5.95
N LEU A 120 -12.97 8.63 4.89
CA LEU A 120 -13.30 9.08 3.55
C LEU A 120 -14.55 8.32 3.09
N CYS A 121 -15.50 9.04 2.51
CA CYS A 121 -16.76 8.49 2.01
C CYS A 121 -16.82 8.60 0.49
N PHE A 122 -17.14 7.50 -0.16
CA PHE A 122 -17.19 7.36 -1.62
C PHE A 122 -18.54 6.77 -2.05
N GLU A 123 -18.86 6.90 -3.34
CA GLU A 123 -19.87 6.05 -3.95
C GLU A 123 -19.53 4.56 -3.74
N TYR A 124 -20.55 3.72 -3.62
CA TYR A 124 -20.35 2.28 -3.58
C TYR A 124 -20.36 1.71 -5.00
N VAL A 125 -19.26 1.04 -5.38
CA VAL A 125 -19.10 0.41 -6.68
C VAL A 125 -19.31 -1.12 -6.53
N PRO A 126 -20.40 -1.70 -7.08
CA PRO A 126 -20.91 -3.00 -6.65
C PRO A 126 -20.11 -4.21 -7.14
N ASN A 127 -19.49 -4.15 -8.33
CA ASN A 127 -18.89 -5.33 -8.96
C ASN A 127 -17.42 -5.58 -8.53
N GLY A 128 -16.92 -4.82 -7.55
CA GLY A 128 -15.58 -5.00 -7.00
C GLY A 128 -14.48 -4.59 -7.97
N SER A 129 -13.29 -5.17 -7.82
CA SER A 129 -12.07 -4.77 -8.53
C SER A 129 -11.83 -5.56 -9.82
N LEU A 130 -11.14 -4.93 -10.79
CA LEU A 130 -10.89 -5.44 -12.14
C LEU A 130 -10.04 -6.73 -12.16
N ASP A 131 -9.13 -6.91 -11.20
CA ASP A 131 -8.27 -8.11 -11.08
C ASP A 131 -9.08 -9.42 -11.13
N LYS A 132 -10.30 -9.41 -10.59
CA LYS A 132 -11.21 -10.58 -10.55
C LYS A 132 -11.75 -10.99 -11.92
N TYR A 133 -11.71 -10.09 -12.91
CA TYR A 133 -12.28 -10.30 -14.24
C TYR A 133 -11.22 -10.67 -15.28
N ILE A 134 -9.95 -10.41 -14.99
CA ILE A 134 -8.85 -10.57 -15.94
C ILE A 134 -7.94 -11.76 -15.64
N ALA A 135 -8.03 -12.37 -14.45
CA ALA A 135 -7.14 -13.46 -14.01
C ALA A 135 -7.27 -14.77 -14.80
N ASP A 136 -8.40 -15.04 -15.46
CA ASP A 136 -8.56 -16.21 -16.35
C ASP A 136 -8.74 -15.75 -17.81
N PRO A 137 -7.79 -16.08 -18.71
CA PRO A 137 -7.96 -15.85 -20.13
C PRO A 137 -9.18 -16.58 -20.70
N PHE A 138 -9.56 -17.75 -20.17
CA PHE A 138 -10.54 -18.68 -20.76
C PHE A 138 -11.98 -18.51 -20.27
N HIS A 139 -12.21 -17.86 -19.12
CA HIS A 139 -13.56 -17.64 -18.55
C HIS A 139 -13.80 -16.20 -18.05
N GLY A 140 -12.93 -15.25 -18.44
CA GLY A 140 -13.06 -13.83 -18.11
C GLY A 140 -13.99 -13.06 -19.04
N ILE A 141 -13.84 -11.74 -19.06
CA ILE A 141 -14.57 -10.83 -19.96
C ILE A 141 -14.12 -10.96 -21.42
N GLU A 142 -15.06 -10.81 -22.35
CA GLU A 142 -14.84 -10.83 -23.80
C GLU A 142 -13.99 -9.63 -24.28
N TRP A 143 -13.43 -9.72 -25.49
CA TRP A 143 -12.49 -8.71 -26.01
C TRP A 143 -13.10 -7.30 -26.06
N ARG A 144 -14.37 -7.19 -26.46
CA ARG A 144 -15.04 -5.89 -26.60
C ARG A 144 -15.08 -5.13 -25.27
N GLU A 145 -15.41 -5.83 -24.19
CA GLU A 145 -15.45 -5.32 -22.83
C GLU A 145 -14.04 -4.95 -22.36
N ARG A 146 -13.03 -5.78 -22.64
CA ARG A 146 -11.62 -5.46 -22.35
C ARG A 146 -11.18 -4.16 -23.04
N PHE A 147 -11.54 -3.98 -24.30
CA PHE A 147 -11.20 -2.81 -25.08
C PHE A 147 -11.85 -1.54 -24.52
N GLU A 148 -13.16 -1.58 -24.20
CA GLU A 148 -13.84 -0.45 -23.56
C GLU A 148 -13.29 -0.14 -22.17
N ILE A 149 -12.89 -1.16 -21.40
CA ILE A 149 -12.22 -0.97 -20.10
C ILE A 149 -10.88 -0.26 -20.28
N ILE A 150 -10.03 -0.70 -21.22
CA ILE A 150 -8.74 -0.05 -21.52
C ILE A 150 -8.96 1.42 -21.88
N LYS A 151 -9.91 1.70 -22.78
CA LYS A 151 -10.24 3.06 -23.21
C LYS A 151 -10.69 3.94 -22.04
N ALA A 152 -11.61 3.44 -21.23
CA ALA A 152 -12.14 4.14 -20.07
C ALA A 152 -11.08 4.42 -18.98
N ILE A 153 -10.13 3.51 -18.74
CA ILE A 153 -8.99 3.73 -17.84
C ILE A 153 -8.08 4.84 -18.41
N CYS A 154 -7.78 4.81 -19.70
CA CYS A 154 -6.99 5.85 -20.37
C CYS A 154 -7.66 7.23 -20.29
N GLU A 155 -8.99 7.31 -20.48
CA GLU A 155 -9.78 8.54 -20.32
C GLU A 155 -9.72 9.07 -18.88
N GLY A 156 -9.89 8.18 -17.88
CA GLY A 156 -9.78 8.52 -16.47
C GLY A 156 -8.39 9.05 -16.08
N LEU A 157 -7.33 8.38 -16.54
CA LEU A 157 -5.96 8.81 -16.28
C LEU A 157 -5.63 10.12 -17.01
N HIS A 158 -6.11 10.29 -18.24
CA HIS A 158 -5.96 11.55 -18.97
C HIS A 158 -6.58 12.72 -18.22
N TYR A 159 -7.78 12.53 -17.67
CA TYR A 159 -8.42 13.52 -16.82
C TYR A 159 -7.57 13.86 -15.58
N LEU A 160 -7.07 12.85 -14.86
CA LEU A 160 -6.23 13.04 -13.68
C LEU A 160 -4.96 13.85 -14.00
N HIS A 161 -4.27 13.51 -15.08
CA HIS A 161 -3.08 14.23 -15.53
C HIS A 161 -3.41 15.66 -15.94
N GLY A 162 -4.57 15.89 -16.58
CA GLY A 162 -5.09 17.24 -16.87
C GLY A 162 -5.37 18.08 -15.62
N LYS A 163 -5.76 17.43 -14.50
CA LYS A 163 -5.89 18.05 -13.18
C LYS A 163 -4.58 18.10 -12.38
N ARG A 164 -3.46 17.70 -13.00
CA ARG A 164 -2.13 17.60 -12.39
C ARG A 164 -2.07 16.68 -11.18
N ILE A 165 -2.81 15.57 -11.23
CA ILE A 165 -2.84 14.54 -10.20
C ILE A 165 -2.00 13.35 -10.68
N LEU A 166 -1.02 12.95 -9.89
CA LEU A 166 -0.31 11.67 -10.01
C LEU A 166 -1.04 10.62 -9.20
N HIS A 167 -1.33 9.46 -9.78
CA HIS A 167 -2.02 8.37 -9.09
C HIS A 167 -1.06 7.51 -8.24
N LEU A 168 0.07 7.10 -8.82
CA LEU A 168 1.18 6.38 -8.18
C LEU A 168 0.90 4.95 -7.68
N ASP A 169 -0.34 4.48 -7.71
CA ASP A 169 -0.69 3.09 -7.41
C ASP A 169 -1.76 2.53 -8.37
N LEU A 170 -1.59 2.79 -9.68
CA LEU A 170 -2.52 2.30 -10.69
C LEU A 170 -2.29 0.81 -10.93
N LYS A 171 -3.30 -0.01 -10.63
CA LYS A 171 -3.29 -1.48 -10.77
C LYS A 171 -4.73 -2.01 -10.85
N PRO A 172 -4.96 -3.25 -11.33
CA PRO A 172 -6.30 -3.81 -11.45
C PRO A 172 -7.08 -3.87 -10.12
N GLU A 173 -6.42 -4.08 -8.98
CA GLU A 173 -7.06 -4.07 -7.65
C GLU A 173 -7.62 -2.68 -7.26
N ASN A 174 -7.06 -1.61 -7.83
CA ASN A 174 -7.47 -0.22 -7.60
C ASN A 174 -8.38 0.32 -8.73
N ILE A 175 -8.88 -0.53 -9.62
CA ILE A 175 -9.85 -0.17 -10.65
C ILE A 175 -11.14 -0.93 -10.32
N LEU A 176 -12.17 -0.21 -9.89
CA LEU A 176 -13.46 -0.80 -9.53
C LEU A 176 -14.41 -0.83 -10.73
N ILE A 177 -15.27 -1.84 -10.80
CA ILE A 177 -16.23 -2.04 -11.88
C ILE A 177 -17.63 -1.73 -11.36
N ASP A 178 -18.37 -0.86 -12.04
CA ASP A 178 -19.77 -0.59 -11.69
C ASP A 178 -20.73 -1.60 -12.30
N ASP A 179 -22.03 -1.43 -12.03
CA ASP A 179 -23.12 -2.27 -12.51
C ASP A 179 -23.30 -2.25 -14.04
N HIS A 180 -22.70 -1.28 -14.72
CA HIS A 180 -22.68 -1.15 -16.18
C HIS A 180 -21.35 -1.61 -16.81
N MET A 181 -20.49 -2.30 -16.04
CA MET A 181 -19.16 -2.74 -16.46
C MET A 181 -18.20 -1.59 -16.82
N VAL A 182 -18.47 -0.37 -16.32
CA VAL A 182 -17.59 0.78 -16.53
C VAL A 182 -16.51 0.78 -15.44
N PRO A 183 -15.21 0.90 -15.81
CA PRO A 183 -14.14 0.98 -14.81
C PRO A 183 -14.04 2.37 -14.21
N LYS A 184 -13.77 2.40 -12.91
CA LYS A 184 -13.58 3.58 -12.07
C LYS A 184 -12.28 3.46 -11.29
N ILE A 185 -11.32 4.35 -11.56
CA ILE A 185 -10.03 4.43 -10.86
C ILE A 185 -10.28 4.82 -9.40
N ALA A 186 -9.70 4.08 -8.47
CA ALA A 186 -9.90 4.18 -7.04
C ALA A 186 -8.55 4.25 -6.27
N ASP A 187 -8.66 4.49 -4.96
CA ASP A 187 -7.56 4.53 -3.99
C ASP A 187 -6.47 5.58 -4.23
N PHE A 188 -6.73 6.79 -3.72
CA PHE A 188 -5.84 7.94 -3.86
C PHE A 188 -4.86 8.10 -2.68
N GLY A 189 -4.67 7.06 -1.86
CA GLY A 189 -3.84 7.13 -0.66
C GLY A 189 -2.36 7.48 -0.93
N LEU A 190 -1.87 7.18 -2.13
CA LEU A 190 -0.53 7.52 -2.58
C LEU A 190 -0.49 8.74 -3.51
N SER A 191 -1.63 9.19 -4.01
CA SER A 191 -1.74 10.26 -5.01
C SER A 191 -1.19 11.60 -4.56
N ARG A 192 -0.75 12.41 -5.52
CA ARG A 192 -0.17 13.74 -5.28
C ARG A 192 -0.67 14.76 -6.30
N CYS A 193 -1.08 15.94 -5.83
CA CYS A 193 -1.27 17.11 -6.68
C CYS A 193 0.07 17.81 -6.92
N LEU A 194 0.38 18.12 -8.17
CA LEU A 194 1.50 18.99 -8.54
C LEU A 194 1.05 20.45 -8.63
N SER A 195 1.89 21.39 -8.19
CA SER A 195 1.69 22.80 -8.54
C SER A 195 1.94 23.04 -10.04
N GLU A 196 1.51 24.18 -10.57
CA GLU A 196 1.65 24.51 -12.00
C GLU A 196 3.11 24.47 -12.49
N GLU A 197 4.05 24.87 -11.63
CA GLU A 197 5.48 24.90 -11.90
C GLU A 197 6.17 23.53 -11.71
N GLN A 198 5.53 22.59 -11.02
CA GLN A 198 6.10 21.28 -10.69
C GLN A 198 5.81 20.24 -11.77
N THR A 199 6.86 19.70 -12.38
CA THR A 199 6.77 18.59 -13.35
C THR A 199 7.12 17.23 -12.74
N GLN A 200 7.65 17.21 -11.53
CA GLN A 200 8.14 16.03 -10.83
C GLN A 200 8.06 16.21 -9.31
N VAL A 201 7.92 15.11 -8.57
CA VAL A 201 8.06 15.06 -7.11
C VAL A 201 9.22 14.15 -6.76
N PHE A 202 10.07 14.58 -5.83
CA PHE A 202 11.08 13.71 -5.24
C PHE A 202 10.59 13.14 -3.91
N THR A 203 10.76 11.84 -3.71
CA THR A 203 10.48 11.19 -2.42
C THR A 203 11.56 10.19 -2.05
N THR A 204 11.92 10.17 -0.78
CA THR A 204 12.78 9.14 -0.18
C THR A 204 11.96 7.94 0.33
N HIS A 205 10.62 8.02 0.28
CA HIS A 205 9.72 6.97 0.74
C HIS A 205 8.96 6.34 -0.43
N LEU A 206 9.58 5.34 -1.05
CA LEU A 206 8.98 4.58 -2.14
C LEU A 206 7.79 3.76 -1.62
N CYS A 207 6.59 4.08 -2.12
CA CYS A 207 5.35 3.40 -1.77
C CYS A 207 4.55 3.17 -3.06
N GLY A 208 4.16 1.93 -3.34
CA GLY A 208 3.32 1.54 -4.47
C GLY A 208 3.44 0.04 -4.72
N SER A 209 2.64 -0.51 -5.62
CA SER A 209 2.52 -1.96 -5.80
C SER A 209 3.58 -2.53 -6.75
N CYS A 210 4.47 -3.41 -6.26
CA CYS A 210 5.52 -3.97 -7.12
C CYS A 210 4.93 -4.78 -8.27
N GLY A 211 5.59 -4.73 -9.42
CA GLY A 211 5.07 -5.21 -10.70
C GLY A 211 4.46 -4.09 -11.55
N TYR A 212 3.92 -3.04 -10.94
CA TYR A 212 3.35 -1.87 -11.64
C TYR A 212 4.24 -0.62 -11.55
N LEU A 213 5.27 -0.65 -10.70
CA LEU A 213 6.19 0.48 -10.47
C LEU A 213 7.14 0.70 -11.64
N ALA A 214 7.22 1.95 -12.09
CA ALA A 214 8.16 2.37 -13.13
C ALA A 214 9.63 2.29 -12.67
N PRO A 215 10.60 2.02 -13.55
CA PRO A 215 12.01 1.94 -13.18
C PRO A 215 12.57 3.22 -12.53
N GLU A 216 12.13 4.40 -12.95
CA GLU A 216 12.55 5.67 -12.34
C GLU A 216 11.90 5.94 -10.99
N PHE A 217 10.85 5.20 -10.63
CA PHE A 217 10.28 5.27 -9.29
C PHE A 217 11.37 4.96 -8.24
N PHE A 218 12.33 4.10 -8.58
CA PHE A 218 13.44 3.70 -7.71
C PHE A 218 14.52 4.77 -7.51
N SER A 219 14.58 5.81 -8.35
CA SER A 219 15.42 7.00 -8.09
C SER A 219 14.71 8.05 -7.23
N GLY A 220 13.49 7.75 -6.77
CA GLY A 220 12.64 8.66 -6.00
C GLY A 220 11.99 9.75 -6.86
N GLN A 221 12.14 9.71 -8.18
CA GLN A 221 11.60 10.69 -9.12
C GLN A 221 10.22 10.25 -9.61
N LEU A 222 9.18 10.93 -9.11
CA LEU A 222 7.79 10.65 -9.46
C LEU A 222 7.33 11.65 -10.53
N THR A 223 6.84 11.13 -11.66
CA THR A 223 6.35 11.95 -12.78
C THR A 223 5.08 11.36 -13.37
N PHE A 224 4.42 12.09 -14.26
CA PHE A 224 3.28 11.54 -15.00
C PHE A 224 3.65 10.28 -15.79
N ALA A 225 4.90 10.18 -16.26
CA ALA A 225 5.41 9.00 -16.95
C ALA A 225 5.42 7.75 -16.07
N SER A 226 5.46 7.90 -14.74
CA SER A 226 5.41 6.77 -13.80
C SER A 226 4.02 6.13 -13.78
N ASP A 227 2.95 6.95 -13.85
CA ASP A 227 1.59 6.43 -14.05
C ASP A 227 1.43 5.80 -15.44
N ILE A 228 2.07 6.35 -16.48
CA ILE A 228 2.04 5.76 -17.83
C ILE A 228 2.66 4.36 -17.83
N TYR A 229 3.76 4.15 -17.12
CA TYR A 229 4.33 2.80 -16.98
C TYR A 229 3.35 1.84 -16.30
N SER A 230 2.73 2.28 -15.18
CA SER A 230 1.72 1.49 -14.48
C SER A 230 0.55 1.14 -15.41
N LEU A 231 0.08 2.10 -16.21
CA LEU A 231 -0.94 1.91 -17.23
C LEU A 231 -0.52 0.85 -18.27
N GLY A 232 0.73 0.87 -18.72
CA GLY A 232 1.28 -0.13 -19.63
C GLY A 232 1.18 -1.55 -19.08
N VAL A 233 1.56 -1.73 -17.81
CA VAL A 233 1.42 -3.02 -17.11
C VAL A 233 -0.04 -3.44 -16.99
N VAL A 234 -0.95 -2.52 -16.60
CA VAL A 234 -2.39 -2.80 -16.54
C VAL A 234 -2.95 -3.22 -17.89
N ILE A 235 -2.59 -2.52 -18.98
CA ILE A 235 -3.01 -2.88 -20.33
C ILE A 235 -2.54 -4.29 -20.66
N MET A 236 -1.26 -4.60 -20.44
CA MET A 236 -0.73 -5.93 -20.73
C MET A 236 -1.40 -7.03 -19.91
N GLU A 237 -1.69 -6.79 -18.63
CA GLU A 237 -2.41 -7.75 -17.79
C GLU A 237 -3.86 -7.94 -18.25
N ILE A 238 -4.54 -6.90 -18.74
CA ILE A 238 -5.86 -7.03 -19.39
C ILE A 238 -5.75 -7.88 -20.66
N LEU A 239 -4.66 -7.75 -21.43
CA LEU A 239 -4.46 -8.52 -22.67
C LEU A 239 -4.11 -9.99 -22.43
N THR A 240 -3.33 -10.29 -21.39
CA THR A 240 -2.75 -11.62 -21.17
C THR A 240 -3.40 -12.41 -20.05
N GLY A 241 -4.03 -11.72 -19.10
CA GLY A 241 -4.49 -12.27 -17.82
C GLY A 241 -3.35 -12.67 -16.87
N LYS A 242 -2.09 -12.34 -17.19
CA LYS A 242 -0.93 -12.63 -16.36
C LYS A 242 -0.55 -11.41 -15.55
N LYS A 243 -0.38 -11.63 -14.24
CA LYS A 243 0.07 -10.61 -13.30
C LYS A 243 1.55 -10.28 -13.52
N GLY A 244 1.87 -8.98 -13.69
CA GLY A 244 3.23 -8.48 -13.83
C GLY A 244 3.73 -8.35 -15.28
N TYR A 245 5.05 -8.21 -15.45
CA TYR A 245 5.68 -7.95 -16.76
C TYR A 245 5.70 -9.22 -17.64
N PRO A 246 5.08 -9.23 -18.83
CA PRO A 246 5.08 -10.40 -19.70
C PRO A 246 6.40 -10.46 -20.49
N GLU A 247 7.35 -11.29 -20.06
CA GLU A 247 8.68 -11.39 -20.69
C GLU A 247 8.70 -12.19 -22.01
N ASP A 248 7.72 -13.07 -22.27
CA ASP A 248 7.78 -14.05 -23.38
C ASP A 248 6.41 -14.41 -24.00
N GLU A 249 5.50 -13.44 -24.20
CA GLU A 249 4.18 -13.74 -24.78
C GLU A 249 3.91 -13.07 -26.13
N ASN A 250 3.59 -13.89 -27.14
CA ASN A 250 3.02 -13.43 -28.39
C ASN A 250 1.52 -13.15 -28.23
N VAL A 251 1.20 -11.99 -27.64
CA VAL A 251 -0.16 -11.56 -27.30
C VAL A 251 -1.09 -11.61 -28.51
N VAL A 252 -0.66 -11.08 -29.65
CA VAL A 252 -1.49 -11.02 -30.86
C VAL A 252 -1.81 -12.41 -31.40
N GLU A 253 -0.84 -13.33 -31.39
CA GLU A 253 -1.08 -14.72 -31.81
C GLU A 253 -2.07 -15.46 -30.88
N ASN A 254 -1.97 -15.22 -29.57
CA ASN A 254 -2.89 -15.80 -28.60
C ASN A 254 -4.35 -15.37 -28.84
N TRP A 255 -4.55 -14.11 -29.24
CA TRP A 255 -5.88 -13.59 -29.58
C TRP A 255 -6.35 -13.99 -30.98
N ARG A 256 -5.44 -14.23 -31.94
CA ARG A 256 -5.80 -14.67 -33.31
C ARG A 256 -6.64 -15.94 -33.32
N ASN A 257 -6.32 -16.89 -32.44
CA ASN A 257 -7.05 -18.16 -32.34
C ASN A 257 -8.40 -18.04 -31.62
N ARG A 258 -8.68 -16.89 -30.99
CA ARG A 258 -9.86 -16.66 -30.14
C ARG A 258 -10.88 -15.71 -30.75
N LEU A 259 -10.46 -14.86 -31.68
CA LEU A 259 -11.30 -13.85 -32.30
C LEU A 259 -11.76 -14.32 -33.68
N GLU A 260 -13.05 -14.18 -33.97
CA GLU A 260 -13.63 -14.60 -35.25
C GLU A 260 -13.43 -13.55 -36.38
N GLY A 261 -12.75 -12.41 -36.11
CA GLY A 261 -12.61 -11.31 -37.08
C GLY A 261 -11.29 -10.54 -37.01
N GLY A 262 -10.76 -10.14 -38.19
CA GLY A 262 -9.46 -9.46 -38.33
C GLY A 262 -9.36 -8.07 -37.69
N MET A 263 -10.48 -7.36 -37.51
CA MET A 263 -10.47 -5.99 -36.95
C MET A 263 -10.31 -5.97 -35.42
N GLN A 264 -10.88 -6.94 -34.71
CA GLN A 264 -10.65 -7.08 -33.26
C GLN A 264 -9.16 -7.40 -32.99
N LEU A 265 -8.54 -8.16 -33.90
CA LEU A 265 -7.11 -8.44 -33.85
C LEU A 265 -6.26 -7.18 -34.05
N GLU A 266 -6.72 -6.23 -34.86
CA GLU A 266 -6.06 -4.93 -35.02
C GLU A 266 -6.17 -4.08 -33.75
N GLN A 267 -7.34 -4.07 -33.08
CA GLN A 267 -7.47 -3.42 -31.77
C GLN A 267 -6.53 -4.06 -30.73
N VAL A 268 -6.44 -5.39 -30.68
CA VAL A 268 -5.49 -6.10 -29.81
C VAL A 268 -4.06 -5.68 -30.13
N SER A 269 -3.71 -5.60 -31.42
CA SER A 269 -2.39 -5.15 -31.86
C SER A 269 -2.10 -3.74 -31.39
N VAL A 270 -3.01 -2.78 -31.60
CA VAL A 270 -2.84 -1.39 -31.15
C VAL A 270 -2.68 -1.30 -29.63
N CYS A 271 -3.52 -2.01 -28.86
CA CYS A 271 -3.40 -2.06 -27.40
C CYS A 271 -2.06 -2.68 -26.95
N THR A 272 -1.57 -3.71 -27.65
CA THR A 272 -0.28 -4.36 -27.36
C THR A 272 0.87 -3.37 -27.57
N HIS A 273 0.88 -2.65 -28.70
CA HIS A 273 1.90 -1.64 -28.99
C HIS A 273 1.87 -0.51 -27.96
N ILE A 274 0.67 -0.01 -27.62
CA ILE A 274 0.51 0.99 -26.56
C ILE A 274 1.08 0.49 -25.24
N GLY A 275 0.74 -0.74 -24.83
CA GLY A 275 1.23 -1.34 -23.59
C GLY A 275 2.77 -1.40 -23.54
N ILE A 276 3.40 -1.85 -24.63
CA ILE A 276 4.87 -1.92 -24.77
C ILE A 276 5.50 -0.52 -24.70
N GLU A 277 4.99 0.44 -25.47
CA GLU A 277 5.52 1.82 -25.48
C GLU A 277 5.38 2.50 -24.12
N CYS A 278 4.31 2.22 -23.39
CA CYS A 278 4.08 2.73 -22.03
C CYS A 278 5.10 2.17 -21.03
N MET A 279 5.55 0.92 -21.22
CA MET A 279 6.53 0.26 -20.36
C MET A 279 7.99 0.54 -20.76
N GLU A 280 8.25 1.45 -21.70
CA GLU A 280 9.60 1.85 -22.09
C GLU A 280 10.41 2.32 -20.86
N PRO A 281 11.61 1.74 -20.61
CA PRO A 281 12.40 2.06 -19.41
C PRO A 281 12.71 3.56 -19.27
N ASN A 282 12.94 4.26 -20.38
CA ASN A 282 13.17 5.69 -20.35
C ASN A 282 11.82 6.47 -20.28
N PRO A 283 11.53 7.19 -19.17
CA PRO A 283 10.25 7.89 -19.01
C PRO A 283 10.00 8.96 -20.07
N LYS A 284 11.05 9.54 -20.68
CA LYS A 284 10.91 10.56 -21.73
C LYS A 284 10.44 10.01 -23.07
N LYS A 285 10.55 8.71 -23.29
CA LYS A 285 10.14 8.04 -24.52
C LYS A 285 8.72 7.49 -24.44
N ARG A 286 8.15 7.39 -23.23
CA ARG A 286 6.76 6.94 -23.04
C ARG A 286 5.79 7.95 -23.66
N PRO A 287 4.67 7.48 -24.25
CA PRO A 287 3.68 8.37 -24.82
C PRO A 287 2.97 9.17 -23.72
N ALA A 288 2.60 10.42 -24.03
CA ALA A 288 1.66 11.15 -23.19
C ALA A 288 0.28 10.49 -23.28
N VAL A 289 -0.44 10.39 -22.15
CA VAL A 289 -1.76 9.73 -22.09
C VAL A 289 -2.76 10.29 -23.12
N ARG A 290 -2.67 11.58 -23.46
CA ARG A 290 -3.51 12.18 -24.53
C ARG A 290 -3.32 11.45 -25.87
N HIS A 291 -2.08 11.14 -26.26
CA HIS A 291 -1.79 10.46 -27.52
C HIS A 291 -2.27 9.00 -27.48
N ILE A 292 -2.31 8.39 -26.30
CA ILE A 292 -2.87 7.04 -26.10
C ILE A 292 -4.39 7.08 -26.35
N VAL A 293 -5.09 8.04 -25.73
CA VAL A 293 -6.53 8.23 -25.91
C VAL A 293 -6.87 8.50 -27.38
N ASP A 294 -6.10 9.35 -28.06
CA ASP A 294 -6.31 9.65 -29.49
C ASP A 294 -6.18 8.38 -30.36
N ARG A 295 -5.14 7.56 -30.15
CA ARG A 295 -4.93 6.29 -30.88
C ARG A 295 -6.07 5.30 -30.64
N LEU A 296 -6.55 5.19 -29.40
CA LEU A 296 -7.68 4.30 -29.05
C LEU A 296 -9.00 4.80 -29.67
N ALA A 297 -9.21 6.11 -29.74
CA ALA A 297 -10.38 6.70 -30.38
C ALA A 297 -10.36 6.50 -31.91
N GLU A 298 -9.19 6.64 -32.54
CA GLU A 298 -9.00 6.40 -33.98
C GLU A 298 -9.37 4.96 -34.35
N ILE A 299 -8.77 3.97 -33.69
CA ILE A 299 -9.07 2.55 -33.97
C ILE A 299 -10.51 2.16 -33.62
N ALA A 300 -11.12 2.79 -32.60
CA ALA A 300 -12.54 2.61 -32.30
C ALA A 300 -13.45 3.19 -33.40
N SER A 301 -13.06 4.32 -34.03
CA SER A 301 -13.84 4.97 -35.07
C SER A 301 -13.83 4.19 -36.40
N ILE A 302 -12.70 3.57 -36.75
CA ILE A 302 -12.55 2.70 -37.94
C ILE A 302 -13.54 1.53 -37.86
N VAL A 303 -13.74 0.96 -36.66
CA VAL A 303 -14.71 -0.12 -36.42
C VAL A 303 -16.15 0.33 -36.64
N GLN A 304 -16.49 1.59 -36.34
CA GLN A 304 -17.86 2.09 -36.49
C GLN A 304 -18.20 2.39 -37.95
N THR A 305 -17.23 2.85 -38.75
CA THR A 305 -17.41 3.13 -40.18
C THR A 305 -17.54 1.85 -41.03
N ASP A 306 -16.83 0.78 -40.69
CA ASP A 306 -16.93 -0.49 -41.43
C ASP A 306 -18.16 -1.31 -41.03
N ILE A 307 -18.68 -1.20 -39.80
CA ILE A 307 -19.99 -1.77 -39.46
C ILE A 307 -21.09 -1.05 -40.26
N THR A 308 -21.00 0.27 -40.42
CA THR A 308 -21.94 1.00 -41.29
C THR A 308 -21.74 0.65 -42.77
N ALA A 309 -20.51 0.45 -43.24
CA ALA A 309 -20.24 0.03 -44.62
C ALA A 309 -20.71 -1.41 -44.89
N ALA A 310 -20.46 -2.35 -43.96
CA ALA A 310 -20.94 -3.73 -44.04
C ALA A 310 -22.46 -3.84 -43.86
N SER A 311 -23.08 -2.96 -43.06
CA SER A 311 -24.55 -2.85 -42.98
C SER A 311 -25.15 -2.26 -44.25
N VAL A 312 -24.44 -1.33 -44.91
CA VAL A 312 -24.82 -0.78 -46.21
C VAL A 312 -24.61 -1.84 -47.32
N GLU A 313 -23.55 -2.64 -47.29
CA GLU A 313 -23.34 -3.76 -48.22
C GLU A 313 -24.35 -4.91 -47.97
N GLN A 314 -24.74 -5.16 -46.72
CA GLN A 314 -25.85 -6.05 -46.39
C GLN A 314 -27.19 -5.48 -46.85
N GLN A 315 -27.42 -4.16 -46.77
CA GLN A 315 -28.62 -3.52 -47.32
C GLN A 315 -28.63 -3.54 -48.85
N VAL A 316 -27.49 -3.32 -49.51
CA VAL A 316 -27.35 -3.36 -50.98
C VAL A 316 -27.48 -4.80 -51.50
N SER A 317 -26.99 -5.81 -50.76
CA SER A 317 -27.23 -7.23 -51.08
C SER A 317 -28.66 -7.67 -50.74
N PHE A 318 -29.29 -7.14 -49.68
CA PHE A 318 -30.71 -7.33 -49.40
C PHE A 318 -31.60 -6.69 -50.47
N GLU A 319 -31.23 -5.53 -51.03
CA GLU A 319 -31.94 -4.87 -52.13
C GLU A 319 -31.70 -5.56 -53.47
N GLN A 320 -30.52 -6.13 -53.72
CA GLN A 320 -30.29 -7.03 -54.87
C GLN A 320 -31.09 -8.33 -54.75
N HIS A 321 -31.24 -8.91 -53.56
CA HIS A 321 -32.15 -10.05 -53.33
C HIS A 321 -33.64 -9.64 -53.32
N ARG A 322 -33.98 -8.40 -52.96
CA ARG A 322 -35.36 -7.88 -53.10
C ARG A 322 -35.76 -7.71 -54.55
N ILE A 323 -34.86 -7.25 -55.43
CA ILE A 323 -35.12 -7.11 -56.87
C ILE A 323 -35.26 -8.48 -57.56
N VAL A 324 -34.60 -9.52 -57.06
CA VAL A 324 -34.74 -10.90 -57.57
C VAL A 324 -35.97 -11.62 -56.99
N SER A 325 -36.39 -11.32 -55.76
CA SER A 325 -37.58 -11.92 -55.12
C SER A 325 -38.91 -11.20 -55.41
N THR A 326 -38.88 -9.96 -55.90
CA THR A 326 -40.07 -9.28 -56.46
C THR A 326 -40.54 -9.87 -57.79
N SER A 327 -39.80 -10.82 -58.37
CA SER A 327 -40.21 -11.56 -59.57
C SER A 327 -40.81 -12.94 -59.27
N THR A 328 -40.85 -13.37 -58.01
CA THR A 328 -41.29 -14.72 -57.62
C THR A 328 -42.35 -14.77 -56.52
N ASN A 329 -42.66 -13.65 -55.86
CA ASN A 329 -43.68 -13.58 -54.80
C ASN A 329 -45.08 -13.11 -55.24
N GLU A 330 -45.34 -12.91 -56.54
CA GLU A 330 -46.71 -12.72 -57.07
C GLU A 330 -47.49 -14.04 -57.27
N ILE A 331 -46.92 -15.19 -56.89
CA ILE A 331 -47.53 -16.52 -57.10
C ILE A 331 -47.93 -17.24 -55.79
N GLU A 332 -47.44 -16.84 -54.61
CA GLU A 332 -47.71 -17.55 -53.35
C GLU A 332 -48.54 -16.79 -52.29
N ASP A 333 -49.02 -15.57 -52.58
CA ASP A 333 -49.93 -14.82 -51.67
C ASP A 333 -51.44 -15.16 -51.87
N GLY A 334 -51.73 -16.22 -52.64
CA GLY A 334 -53.10 -16.68 -52.91
C GLY A 334 -53.63 -17.78 -51.98
N ALA A 335 -52.80 -18.39 -51.13
CA ALA A 335 -53.13 -19.69 -50.53
C ALA A 335 -53.26 -19.75 -48.99
N GLN A 336 -53.11 -18.65 -48.24
CA GLN A 336 -53.29 -18.71 -46.77
C GLN A 336 -54.11 -17.55 -46.18
N ARG A 337 -55.02 -16.97 -46.96
CA ARG A 337 -56.03 -16.01 -46.48
C ARG A 337 -57.42 -16.63 -46.25
N LEU A 338 -57.47 -17.93 -46.04
CA LEU A 338 -58.67 -18.70 -45.68
C LEU A 338 -58.36 -19.71 -44.58
N GLN A 339 -58.06 -19.22 -43.38
CA GLN A 339 -58.41 -19.87 -42.09
C GLN A 339 -57.85 -19.02 -40.95
N ARG A 340 -58.67 -18.09 -40.47
CA ARG A 340 -58.78 -17.69 -39.05
C ARG A 340 -59.74 -16.51 -38.92
N LEU A 341 -61.03 -16.84 -38.95
CA LEU A 341 -62.10 -16.07 -38.33
C LEU A 341 -63.08 -17.10 -37.73
N GLN A 342 -63.68 -16.73 -36.58
CA GLN A 342 -64.52 -17.47 -35.63
C GLN A 342 -63.74 -18.14 -34.49
N ASN A 343 -64.00 -17.94 -33.20
CA ASN A 343 -64.98 -17.16 -32.41
C ASN A 343 -64.40 -17.08 -30.97
N ASP A 344 -64.46 -15.94 -30.27
CA ASP A 344 -65.37 -15.57 -29.15
C ASP A 344 -65.50 -16.61 -28.00
N GLN A 345 -65.61 -16.33 -26.68
CA GLN A 345 -65.66 -15.12 -25.82
C GLN A 345 -65.65 -15.57 -24.32
N CYS A 346 -65.27 -14.63 -23.43
CA CYS A 346 -65.69 -14.34 -22.02
C CYS A 346 -66.20 -15.43 -21.04
N GLN A 347 -65.75 -15.38 -19.76
CA GLN A 347 -66.54 -14.88 -18.60
C GLN A 347 -65.79 -14.83 -17.25
N GLU A 348 -66.40 -14.07 -16.33
CA GLU A 348 -65.99 -13.42 -15.07
C GLU A 348 -66.20 -14.25 -13.77
N LYS A 349 -65.58 -13.75 -12.67
CA LYS A 349 -66.04 -13.70 -11.24
C LYS A 349 -66.17 -15.03 -10.45
N GLU A 350 -66.19 -15.13 -9.12
CA GLU A 350 -65.85 -14.37 -7.88
C GLU A 350 -66.02 -15.45 -6.76
N ASP A 351 -65.36 -15.33 -5.59
CA ASP A 351 -66.01 -15.36 -4.25
C ASP A 351 -65.11 -15.72 -3.05
N GLN A 352 -65.44 -15.05 -1.93
CA GLN A 352 -64.85 -15.01 -0.58
C GLN A 352 -65.71 -15.78 0.46
N TRP A 353 -65.11 -16.23 1.58
CA TRP A 353 -65.53 -16.07 3.02
C TRP A 353 -64.51 -16.84 3.91
N SER A 354 -63.75 -16.26 4.88
CA SER A 354 -64.06 -15.94 6.32
C SER A 354 -64.53 -17.16 7.18
N ILE A 355 -64.17 -17.46 8.45
CA ILE A 355 -63.70 -16.68 9.62
C ILE A 355 -63.39 -17.62 10.87
N ARG A 356 -62.50 -17.16 11.80
CA ARG A 356 -62.40 -17.30 13.31
C ARG A 356 -61.89 -18.51 14.13
N GLY A 357 -61.14 -18.13 15.20
CA GLY A 357 -61.13 -18.62 16.61
C GLY A 357 -59.78 -18.32 17.32
N LEU A 358 -59.59 -17.28 18.19
CA LEU A 358 -59.76 -17.18 19.67
C LEU A 358 -59.30 -18.46 20.45
N GLN A 359 -58.51 -18.47 21.54
CA GLN A 359 -58.38 -17.54 22.68
C GLN A 359 -57.20 -17.94 23.64
N ASP A 360 -56.58 -16.94 24.30
CA ASP A 360 -56.28 -16.76 25.75
C ASP A 360 -55.20 -17.50 26.62
N THR A 361 -54.55 -16.65 27.45
CA THR A 361 -54.16 -16.74 28.89
C THR A 361 -52.70 -17.02 29.39
N ASN A 362 -52.22 -16.00 30.15
CA ASN A 362 -51.72 -16.02 31.56
C ASN A 362 -50.23 -16.13 31.97
N GLN A 363 -49.82 -15.09 32.70
CA GLN A 363 -49.17 -15.04 34.05
C GLN A 363 -47.63 -14.94 34.22
N ASP A 364 -47.25 -13.78 34.79
CA ASP A 364 -46.14 -13.41 35.70
C ASP A 364 -46.08 -14.30 36.99
N PRO A 365 -45.05 -14.26 37.91
CA PRO A 365 -44.37 -13.04 38.40
C PRO A 365 -42.90 -13.09 38.93
N LYS A 366 -42.30 -11.89 39.01
CA LYS A 366 -41.42 -11.25 40.04
C LYS A 366 -40.48 -12.06 40.96
N TYR A 367 -39.26 -11.53 41.16
CA TYR A 367 -38.62 -11.35 42.48
C TYR A 367 -37.73 -10.09 42.54
N THR A 368 -37.62 -9.52 43.76
CA THR A 368 -37.19 -8.17 44.16
C THR A 368 -35.91 -8.16 45.02
N GLY A 369 -35.24 -7.01 45.15
CA GLY A 369 -34.42 -6.60 46.32
C GLY A 369 -33.06 -5.96 45.96
N ILE A 370 -32.80 -4.63 46.10
CA ILE A 370 -32.52 -3.80 47.31
C ILE A 370 -31.15 -4.19 47.94
N SER A 371 -30.14 -3.36 48.27
CA SER A 371 -30.01 -1.95 48.71
C SER A 371 -28.53 -1.49 48.80
N SER A 372 -28.31 -0.16 48.87
CA SER A 372 -27.44 0.62 49.81
C SER A 372 -25.91 0.40 49.85
N SER A 373 -25.02 1.36 50.12
CA SER A 373 -25.00 2.83 50.31
C SER A 373 -23.58 3.19 50.81
N ASN A 374 -23.08 4.40 50.50
CA ASN A 374 -22.22 5.31 51.32
C ASN A 374 -20.95 4.74 52.02
N SER A 375 -19.82 5.41 52.20
CA SER A 375 -19.39 6.81 52.21
C SER A 375 -17.91 6.78 52.66
N GLY A 376 -17.14 7.86 52.49
CA GLY A 376 -16.01 8.08 53.40
C GLY A 376 -14.81 8.78 52.77
N VAL A 377 -14.85 10.10 52.84
CA VAL A 377 -13.70 10.99 52.66
C VAL A 377 -12.82 10.91 53.91
N SER A 378 -11.50 11.04 53.68
CA SER A 378 -10.45 11.47 54.63
C SER A 378 -9.59 10.37 55.26
N GLU A 379 -8.49 10.06 54.59
CA GLU A 379 -7.24 9.76 55.28
C GLU A 379 -6.05 10.45 54.61
N LYS A 380 -5.79 11.67 55.10
CA LYS A 380 -4.46 12.21 55.42
C LYS A 380 -3.36 12.05 54.37
N LEU A 381 -3.10 13.18 53.70
CA LEU A 381 -1.80 13.86 53.73
C LEU A 381 -0.93 13.41 54.93
N ARG A 382 0.12 12.62 54.65
CA ARG A 382 1.39 12.56 55.41
C ARG A 382 2.31 11.52 54.75
N ASN A 383 3.26 11.98 53.93
CA ASN A 383 4.69 11.59 53.94
C ASN A 383 5.39 11.98 52.63
N LEU A 384 6.00 13.17 52.67
CA LEU A 384 7.34 13.58 52.19
C LEU A 384 8.09 12.71 51.15
N ASN A 385 8.59 13.35 50.08
CA ASN A 385 10.02 13.39 49.72
C ASN A 385 10.28 14.42 48.60
N ILE A 386 10.30 15.69 48.98
CA ILE A 386 10.89 16.78 48.19
C ILE A 386 12.38 16.73 48.50
N LEU A 387 13.22 16.33 47.52
CA LEU A 387 14.70 16.36 47.46
C LEU A 387 15.36 15.07 46.93
N ASN A 388 14.64 14.22 46.18
CA ASN A 388 15.29 13.23 45.31
C ASN A 388 14.97 13.59 43.85
N ARG A 389 15.88 14.28 43.17
CA ARG A 389 15.75 14.56 41.72
C ARG A 389 16.00 13.26 40.97
N ASN A 390 14.93 12.49 40.77
CA ASN A 390 14.95 11.29 39.96
C ASN A 390 14.58 11.72 38.52
N PRO A 391 15.46 11.61 37.51
CA PRO A 391 15.16 12.02 36.12
C PRO A 391 13.87 11.40 35.58
N HIS A 392 13.53 10.22 36.09
CA HIS A 392 12.29 9.50 35.84
C HIS A 392 11.00 10.26 36.25
N THR A 393 11.08 11.07 37.31
CA THR A 393 9.93 11.83 37.83
C THR A 393 9.66 13.11 37.05
N ASP A 394 10.70 13.74 36.49
CA ASP A 394 10.54 14.92 35.63
C ASP A 394 10.04 14.55 34.22
N PHE A 395 10.32 13.33 33.75
CA PHE A 395 9.78 12.76 32.50
C PHE A 395 8.27 12.47 32.58
N VAL A 396 7.81 11.80 33.65
CA VAL A 396 6.38 11.53 33.89
C VAL A 396 5.58 12.82 34.09
N ARG A 397 6.21 13.86 34.67
CA ARG A 397 5.59 15.16 34.92
C ARG A 397 5.44 16.03 33.65
N ASN A 398 6.20 15.73 32.59
CA ASN A 398 6.16 16.42 31.29
C ASN A 398 5.44 15.63 30.18
N GLY A 399 4.68 14.58 30.52
CA GLY A 399 3.82 13.85 29.58
C GLY A 399 4.48 12.70 28.81
N GLY A 400 5.63 12.19 29.27
CA GLY A 400 6.24 10.96 28.72
C GLY A 400 5.62 9.68 29.30
N SER A 401 5.32 8.70 28.44
CA SER A 401 4.80 7.37 28.82
C SER A 401 5.85 6.55 29.56
N THR A 402 5.47 5.80 30.61
CA THR A 402 6.37 4.94 31.39
C THR A 402 7.07 3.91 30.50
N MET A 403 8.38 4.08 30.22
CA MET A 403 9.17 3.06 29.50
C MET A 403 9.41 1.84 30.40
N GLN A 404 9.20 0.64 29.89
CA GLN A 404 9.62 -0.59 30.58
C GLN A 404 11.15 -0.70 30.49
N GLN A 405 11.83 -0.57 31.63
CA GLN A 405 13.29 -0.57 31.68
C GLN A 405 13.85 -1.99 31.55
N PRO A 406 14.75 -2.27 30.59
CA PRO A 406 15.57 -3.46 30.63
C PRO A 406 16.62 -3.30 31.75
N ASN A 407 16.70 -4.26 32.69
CA ASN A 407 17.61 -4.23 33.85
C ASN A 407 19.12 -4.16 33.50
N SER A 408 19.50 -4.16 32.22
CA SER A 408 20.88 -4.26 31.73
C SER A 408 21.42 -3.01 31.02
N LEU A 409 20.62 -1.98 30.77
CA LEU A 409 21.05 -0.77 30.05
C LEU A 409 21.37 0.39 31.01
N LYS A 410 22.49 1.08 30.79
CA LYS A 410 22.82 2.31 31.55
C LYS A 410 21.99 3.50 31.02
N ILE A 411 21.37 4.24 31.93
CA ILE A 411 20.77 5.54 31.61
C ILE A 411 21.87 6.60 31.77
N PHE A 412 22.13 7.34 30.70
CA PHE A 412 23.08 8.44 30.68
C PHE A 412 22.34 9.78 30.77
N LEU A 413 22.91 10.72 31.51
CA LEU A 413 22.52 12.12 31.44
C LEU A 413 23.13 12.78 30.20
N GLU A 414 22.47 13.79 29.65
CA GLU A 414 22.98 14.51 28.47
C GLU A 414 24.37 15.13 28.78
N GLU A 415 24.57 15.60 30.01
CA GLU A 415 25.84 16.14 30.49
C GLU A 415 27.00 15.13 30.44
N GLU A 416 26.74 13.84 30.64
CA GLU A 416 27.76 12.78 30.52
C GLU A 416 28.20 12.58 29.05
N LEU A 417 27.29 12.85 28.10
CA LEU A 417 27.54 12.60 26.67
C LEU A 417 27.99 13.86 25.91
N LYS A 418 27.67 15.06 26.41
CA LYS A 418 28.04 16.36 25.82
C LYS A 418 29.51 16.47 25.40
N PRO A 419 30.51 16.00 26.20
CA PRO A 419 31.92 16.08 25.80
C PRO A 419 32.24 15.30 24.52
N ILE A 420 31.45 14.26 24.19
CA ILE A 420 31.65 13.41 23.03
C ILE A 420 30.91 13.96 21.81
N LEU A 421 29.78 14.65 21.99
CA LEU A 421 28.90 15.16 20.95
C LEU A 421 29.45 16.42 20.22
N HIS A 422 30.74 16.43 19.89
CA HIS A 422 31.42 17.48 19.13
C HIS A 422 31.64 17.04 17.67
N THR A 423 31.73 18.00 16.74
CA THR A 423 31.91 17.69 15.30
C THR A 423 33.20 16.94 15.00
N ASP A 424 34.24 17.10 15.82
CA ASP A 424 35.53 16.42 15.65
C ASP A 424 35.43 14.91 15.92
N ASN A 425 34.39 14.50 16.64
CA ASN A 425 34.10 13.10 16.97
C ASN A 425 33.11 12.45 16.00
N LEU A 426 32.66 13.17 14.96
CA LEU A 426 31.69 12.68 13.99
C LEU A 426 32.29 11.54 13.16
N ILE A 427 31.64 10.38 13.17
CA ILE A 427 32.04 9.21 12.37
C ILE A 427 31.02 8.80 11.32
N GLY A 428 29.80 9.34 11.38
CA GLY A 428 28.79 9.12 10.34
C GLY A 428 27.55 9.99 10.53
N GLU A 429 26.96 10.43 9.42
CA GLU A 429 25.65 11.09 9.41
C GLU A 429 24.80 10.43 8.32
N ASN A 430 23.59 10.01 8.69
CA ASN A 430 22.61 9.48 7.75
C ASN A 430 21.19 9.92 8.15
N GLU A 431 20.19 9.45 7.41
CA GLU A 431 18.79 9.77 7.67
C GLU A 431 18.30 9.35 9.08
N ASN A 432 18.92 8.32 9.67
CA ASN A 432 18.58 7.81 10.99
C ASN A 432 19.23 8.61 12.13
N GLY A 433 20.20 9.48 11.83
CA GLY A 433 20.84 10.33 12.81
C GLY A 433 22.32 10.56 12.59
N VAL A 434 22.95 11.07 13.64
CA VAL A 434 24.37 11.43 13.66
C VAL A 434 25.08 10.52 14.66
N VAL A 435 26.20 9.94 14.25
CA VAL A 435 26.98 8.99 15.05
C VAL A 435 28.34 9.62 15.39
N TYR A 436 28.65 9.64 16.69
CA TYR A 436 29.89 10.16 17.24
C TYR A 436 30.69 9.01 17.87
N ARG A 437 32.01 9.03 17.72
CA ARG A 437 32.92 8.19 18.50
C ARG A 437 33.38 8.94 19.73
N GLY A 438 33.43 8.28 20.88
CA GLY A 438 34.13 8.84 22.02
C GLY A 438 34.47 7.80 23.05
N GLN A 439 35.01 8.26 24.17
CA GLN A 439 35.35 7.44 25.31
C GLN A 439 34.56 7.95 26.52
N LEU A 440 33.87 7.05 27.20
CA LEU A 440 33.19 7.35 28.46
C LEU A 440 34.23 7.63 29.57
N ILE A 441 33.78 8.22 30.67
CA ILE A 441 34.65 8.58 31.82
C ILE A 441 35.39 7.35 32.40
N ASP A 442 34.78 6.17 32.29
CA ASP A 442 35.37 4.90 32.74
C ASP A 442 36.38 4.29 31.76
N GLY A 443 36.65 4.96 30.63
CA GLY A 443 37.57 4.49 29.60
C GLY A 443 36.93 3.64 28.50
N THR A 444 35.62 3.38 28.56
CA THR A 444 34.93 2.58 27.55
C THR A 444 34.80 3.33 26.23
N ASP A 445 35.32 2.77 25.13
CA ASP A 445 35.10 3.29 23.77
C ASP A 445 33.66 3.03 23.32
N VAL A 446 32.98 4.09 22.86
CA VAL A 446 31.55 4.06 22.51
C VAL A 446 31.25 4.74 21.18
N ALA A 447 30.19 4.25 20.53
CA ALA A 447 29.53 4.91 19.42
C ALA A 447 28.20 5.51 19.91
N ILE A 448 28.09 6.83 19.87
CA ILE A 448 26.90 7.57 20.30
C ILE A 448 26.08 7.96 19.09
N LYS A 449 24.91 7.33 18.92
CA LYS A 449 23.95 7.64 17.87
C LYS A 449 22.89 8.58 18.39
N LYS A 450 22.94 9.84 17.95
CA LYS A 450 21.90 10.86 18.20
C LYS A 450 20.86 10.78 17.10
N LEU A 451 19.66 10.32 17.44
CA LEU A 451 18.57 10.20 16.46
C LEU A 451 18.08 11.58 16.04
N ARG A 452 17.82 11.75 14.73
CA ARG A 452 17.36 13.04 14.19
C ARG A 452 15.87 13.18 14.48
N ASN A 453 15.50 14.21 15.22
CA ASN A 453 14.12 14.40 15.66
C ASN A 453 13.24 14.95 14.51
N GLY A 454 12.82 14.06 13.61
CA GLY A 454 11.88 14.34 12.53
C GLY A 454 10.59 13.53 12.68
N MET A 455 9.45 14.22 12.74
CA MET A 455 8.09 13.65 12.56
C MET A 455 7.77 12.38 13.41
N GLY A 456 8.30 12.25 14.63
CA GLY A 456 7.98 11.16 15.56
C GLY A 456 8.55 9.77 15.20
N GLN A 457 9.29 9.66 14.09
CA GLN A 457 9.93 8.40 13.67
C GLN A 457 11.09 8.02 14.60
N ALA A 458 11.90 9.01 15.02
CA ALA A 458 12.99 8.81 15.96
C ALA A 458 12.53 8.19 17.29
N GLU A 459 11.34 8.55 17.79
CA GLU A 459 10.79 7.96 19.02
C GLU A 459 10.49 6.46 18.85
N LYS A 460 9.95 6.09 17.69
CA LYS A 460 9.60 4.69 17.39
C LYS A 460 10.85 3.84 17.28
N GLU A 461 11.85 4.31 16.53
CA GLU A 461 13.14 3.62 16.39
C GLU A 461 13.87 3.51 17.72
N PHE A 462 13.87 4.59 18.51
CA PHE A 462 14.44 4.60 19.84
C PHE A 462 13.80 3.55 20.75
N ARG A 463 12.46 3.49 20.79
CA ARG A 463 11.73 2.52 21.60
C ARG A 463 12.03 1.09 21.17
N VAL A 464 12.08 0.81 19.88
CA VAL A 464 12.47 -0.53 19.39
C VAL A 464 13.87 -0.89 19.86
N GLU A 465 14.86 -0.02 19.65
CA GLU A 465 16.25 -0.32 20.01
C GLU A 465 16.43 -0.50 21.53
N VAL A 466 15.72 0.27 22.36
CA VAL A 466 15.82 0.20 23.83
C VAL A 466 14.97 -0.91 24.44
N GLU A 467 13.67 -0.97 24.11
CA GLU A 467 12.70 -1.88 24.75
C GLU A 467 12.79 -3.29 24.17
N ASP A 468 12.83 -3.41 22.84
CA ASP A 468 12.75 -4.71 22.16
C ASP A 468 14.14 -5.36 21.97
N ILE A 469 15.18 -4.54 21.79
CA ILE A 469 16.52 -5.00 21.41
C ILE A 469 17.55 -4.80 22.53
N GLY A 470 17.23 -4.01 23.55
CA GLY A 470 18.16 -3.67 24.64
C GLY A 470 18.73 -4.87 25.40
N HIS A 471 18.03 -6.01 25.39
CA HIS A 471 18.46 -7.25 26.03
C HIS A 471 19.28 -8.18 25.12
N VAL A 472 19.36 -7.89 23.82
CA VAL A 472 19.99 -8.76 22.82
C VAL A 472 21.51 -8.72 23.00
N ARG A 473 22.12 -9.90 23.14
CA ARG A 473 23.57 -10.06 23.36
C ARG A 473 24.09 -11.24 22.54
N HIS A 474 24.95 -10.96 21.56
CA HIS A 474 25.56 -11.97 20.69
C HIS A 474 26.90 -11.47 20.12
N GLU A 475 27.86 -12.36 19.87
CA GLU A 475 29.21 -11.98 19.37
C GLU A 475 29.18 -11.21 18.04
N ASN A 476 28.19 -11.50 17.20
CA ASN A 476 27.97 -10.88 15.88
C ASN A 476 26.84 -9.83 15.86
N ILE A 477 26.47 -9.26 17.00
CA ILE A 477 25.49 -8.15 17.10
C ILE A 477 26.12 -7.01 17.88
N VAL A 478 25.96 -5.77 17.40
CA VAL A 478 26.49 -4.60 18.10
C VAL A 478 25.72 -4.36 19.40
N CYS A 479 26.44 -4.36 20.51
CA CYS A 479 25.90 -4.28 21.86
C CYS A 479 25.43 -2.86 22.20
N LEU A 480 24.12 -2.68 22.47
CA LEU A 480 23.60 -1.46 23.09
C LEU A 480 24.00 -1.43 24.57
N LEU A 481 24.80 -0.44 24.97
CA LEU A 481 25.30 -0.27 26.34
C LEU A 481 24.34 0.56 27.19
N GLY A 482 23.66 1.51 26.58
CA GLY A 482 22.73 2.38 27.26
C GLY A 482 22.12 3.45 26.38
N TYR A 483 21.43 4.39 27.01
CA TYR A 483 20.68 5.42 26.29
C TYR A 483 20.52 6.69 27.13
N CYS A 484 20.18 7.81 26.48
CA CYS A 484 19.79 9.06 27.11
C CYS A 484 18.43 9.53 26.54
N VAL A 485 17.53 9.87 27.45
CA VAL A 485 16.19 10.44 27.20
C VAL A 485 16.05 11.73 28.00
N GLU A 486 16.39 12.86 27.38
CA GLU A 486 16.23 14.17 27.99
C GLU A 486 15.52 15.13 27.02
N GLY A 487 14.31 15.55 27.38
CA GLY A 487 13.48 16.40 26.53
C GLY A 487 13.26 15.80 25.14
N ILE A 488 13.74 16.49 24.11
CA ILE A 488 13.68 16.05 22.70
C ILE A 488 14.85 15.17 22.27
N HIS A 489 15.82 14.93 23.16
CA HIS A 489 17.01 14.16 22.85
C HIS A 489 16.72 12.67 23.02
N ARG A 490 17.00 11.93 21.94
CA ARG A 490 17.00 10.47 21.89
C ARG A 490 18.37 10.01 21.43
N ILE A 491 19.15 9.52 22.37
CA ILE A 491 20.56 9.19 22.16
C ILE A 491 20.78 7.75 22.58
N LEU A 492 21.40 6.97 21.71
CA LEU A 492 21.75 5.56 21.93
C LEU A 492 23.26 5.44 22.06
N VAL A 493 23.71 4.69 23.06
CA VAL A 493 25.14 4.48 23.35
C VAL A 493 25.46 3.01 23.09
N TYR A 494 26.20 2.77 22.00
CA TYR A 494 26.64 1.45 21.55
C TYR A 494 28.11 1.21 21.88
N GLU A 495 28.52 -0.06 21.89
CA GLU A 495 29.95 -0.39 21.77
C GLU A 495 30.51 0.21 20.47
N TYR A 496 31.76 0.69 20.51
CA TYR A 496 32.45 1.12 19.31
C TYR A 496 33.09 -0.08 18.58
N VAL A 497 32.78 -0.24 17.30
CA VAL A 497 33.37 -1.29 16.44
C VAL A 497 34.38 -0.65 15.48
N ASN A 498 35.64 -1.05 15.61
CA ASN A 498 36.80 -0.32 15.12
C ASN A 498 37.29 -0.77 13.73
N ASN A 499 36.44 -0.80 12.71
CA ASN A 499 36.89 -1.01 11.33
C ASN A 499 35.87 -0.57 10.27
N GLY A 500 34.98 0.36 10.63
CA GLY A 500 33.93 0.85 9.73
C GLY A 500 32.89 -0.23 9.40
N ASN A 501 32.18 -0.05 8.30
CA ASN A 501 31.14 -0.98 7.84
C ASN A 501 31.52 -1.65 6.50
N LEU A 502 30.83 -2.74 6.18
CA LEU A 502 31.10 -3.56 5.00
C LEU A 502 30.93 -2.78 3.68
N GLU A 503 29.96 -1.86 3.60
CA GLU A 503 29.74 -0.99 2.44
C GLU A 503 30.96 -0.10 2.17
N GLN A 504 31.55 0.48 3.21
CA GLN A 504 32.78 1.29 3.09
C GLN A 504 33.97 0.46 2.60
N TRP A 505 34.07 -0.81 2.98
CA TRP A 505 35.11 -1.74 2.51
C TRP A 505 34.91 -2.18 1.07
N MET A 506 33.66 -2.32 0.64
CA MET A 506 33.35 -2.83 -0.71
C MET A 506 33.34 -1.73 -1.75
N HIS A 507 32.71 -0.59 -1.45
CA HIS A 507 32.37 0.46 -2.41
C HIS A 507 32.92 1.83 -2.02
N GLY A 508 33.30 2.02 -0.75
CA GLY A 508 33.62 3.34 -0.20
C GLY A 508 35.08 3.57 0.17
N ALA A 509 35.24 4.45 1.16
CA ALA A 509 36.53 5.02 1.56
C ALA A 509 37.52 4.00 2.15
N MET A 510 37.08 2.81 2.58
CA MET A 510 37.99 1.81 3.16
C MET A 510 38.77 1.03 2.09
N ARG A 511 38.47 1.19 0.80
CA ARG A 511 39.26 0.63 -0.31
C ARG A 511 40.74 1.04 -0.28
N GLN A 512 41.05 2.21 0.30
CA GLN A 512 42.44 2.67 0.46
C GLN A 512 43.25 1.82 1.45
N HIS A 513 42.58 1.11 2.37
CA HIS A 513 43.21 0.18 3.32
C HIS A 513 43.37 -1.24 2.75
N GLY A 514 42.89 -1.47 1.52
CA GLY A 514 42.99 -2.74 0.81
C GLY A 514 41.63 -3.32 0.41
N VAL A 515 41.66 -4.55 -0.11
CA VAL A 515 40.46 -5.31 -0.50
C VAL A 515 40.23 -6.43 0.50
N LEU A 516 38.98 -6.64 0.90
CA LEU A 516 38.61 -7.79 1.73
C LEU A 516 38.99 -9.10 1.04
N THR A 517 39.87 -9.88 1.69
CA THR A 517 40.23 -11.23 1.25
C THR A 517 39.02 -12.15 1.27
N TRP A 518 39.05 -13.22 0.48
CA TRP A 518 38.01 -14.25 0.51
C TRP A 518 37.74 -14.78 1.93
N LYS A 519 38.81 -15.04 2.69
CA LYS A 519 38.72 -15.51 4.08
C LYS A 519 37.98 -14.52 4.97
N ALA A 520 38.28 -13.21 4.85
CA ALA A 520 37.60 -12.16 5.60
C ALA A 520 36.11 -12.05 5.20
N ARG A 521 35.82 -12.06 3.89
CA ARG A 521 34.43 -12.04 3.37
C ARG A 521 33.59 -13.18 3.93
N MET A 522 34.11 -14.41 3.89
CA MET A 522 33.43 -15.58 4.42
C MET A 522 33.27 -15.52 5.94
N LYS A 523 34.26 -15.01 6.66
CA LYS A 523 34.19 -14.81 8.11
C LYS A 523 33.09 -13.83 8.50
N ILE A 524 32.98 -12.70 7.80
CA ILE A 524 31.95 -11.69 8.00
C ILE A 524 30.56 -12.28 7.74
N VAL A 525 30.33 -12.87 6.56
CA VAL A 525 29.05 -13.47 6.17
C VAL A 525 28.61 -14.56 7.15
N LEU A 526 29.54 -15.43 7.57
CA LEU A 526 29.25 -16.48 8.55
C LEU A 526 28.82 -15.89 9.90
N GLY A 527 29.47 -14.82 10.35
CA GLY A 527 29.07 -14.10 11.56
C GLY A 527 27.65 -13.54 11.47
N ILE A 528 27.29 -12.96 10.32
CA ILE A 528 25.93 -12.42 10.12
C ILE A 528 24.89 -13.54 10.04
N ALA A 529 25.21 -14.68 9.44
CA ALA A 529 24.33 -15.85 9.48
C ALA A 529 24.08 -16.34 10.92
N ARG A 530 25.11 -16.34 11.78
CA ARG A 530 24.98 -16.68 13.20
C ARG A 530 24.11 -15.68 13.96
N ALA A 531 24.30 -14.38 13.70
CA ALA A 531 23.46 -13.33 14.28
C ALA A 531 21.98 -13.52 13.91
N LEU A 532 21.67 -13.80 12.64
CA LEU A 532 20.30 -14.06 12.18
C LEU A 532 19.70 -15.32 12.81
N ALA A 533 20.46 -16.42 12.84
CA ALA A 533 20.02 -17.64 13.51
C ALA A 533 19.69 -17.40 14.99
N TYR A 534 20.52 -16.62 15.69
CA TYR A 534 20.25 -16.22 17.07
C TYR A 534 18.94 -15.42 17.19
N LEU A 535 18.72 -14.43 16.33
CA LEU A 535 17.53 -13.57 16.36
C LEU A 535 16.23 -14.30 15.99
N HIS A 536 16.30 -15.26 15.07
CA HIS A 536 15.13 -15.96 14.53
C HIS A 536 14.78 -17.26 15.26
N GLU A 537 15.75 -17.88 15.94
CA GLU A 537 15.58 -19.23 16.50
C GLU A 537 15.92 -19.32 17.99
N ALA A 538 16.86 -18.51 18.50
CA ALA A 538 17.37 -18.65 19.86
C ALA A 538 16.73 -17.71 20.90
N ILE A 539 15.98 -16.70 20.45
CA ILE A 539 15.29 -15.74 21.32
C ILE A 539 13.78 -15.76 21.07
N GLU A 540 13.01 -15.58 22.14
CA GLU A 540 11.55 -15.47 22.10
C GLU A 540 11.12 -14.21 22.86
N PRO A 541 10.32 -13.30 22.25
CA PRO A 541 9.83 -13.36 20.87
C PRO A 541 10.95 -13.22 19.82
N LYS A 542 10.74 -13.86 18.65
CA LYS A 542 11.68 -13.77 17.53
C LYS A 542 11.84 -12.31 17.09
N VAL A 543 13.04 -11.92 16.70
CA VAL A 543 13.33 -10.57 16.20
C VAL A 543 13.55 -10.61 14.70
N VAL A 544 12.73 -9.89 13.93
CA VAL A 544 12.98 -9.66 12.50
C VAL A 544 13.66 -8.29 12.35
N HIS A 545 14.88 -8.27 11.81
CA HIS A 545 15.74 -7.09 11.71
C HIS A 545 15.24 -6.08 10.68
N ARG A 546 14.77 -6.56 9.52
CA ARG A 546 14.09 -5.81 8.45
C ARG A 546 14.95 -4.83 7.63
N ASP A 547 16.19 -4.56 8.03
CA ASP A 547 17.15 -3.73 7.29
C ASP A 547 18.57 -4.33 7.19
N ILE A 548 18.65 -5.62 6.79
CA ILE A 548 19.92 -6.30 6.54
C ILE A 548 20.52 -5.77 5.23
N LYS A 549 21.70 -5.12 5.33
CA LYS A 549 22.46 -4.55 4.21
C LYS A 549 23.92 -4.32 4.58
N ALA A 550 24.80 -4.06 3.60
CA ALA A 550 26.23 -3.87 3.86
C ALA A 550 26.53 -2.73 4.85
N SER A 551 25.82 -1.60 4.78
CA SER A 551 25.99 -0.49 5.73
C SER A 551 25.51 -0.79 7.16
N SER A 552 24.72 -1.85 7.36
CA SER A 552 24.33 -2.34 8.68
C SER A 552 25.32 -3.34 9.29
N ILE A 553 26.34 -3.79 8.54
CA ILE A 553 27.35 -4.73 9.01
C ILE A 553 28.62 -3.96 9.40
N LEU A 554 28.87 -3.82 10.70
CA LEU A 554 30.13 -3.30 11.21
C LEU A 554 31.19 -4.41 11.22
N ILE A 555 32.44 -4.01 11.03
CA ILE A 555 33.58 -4.94 10.99
C ILE A 555 34.53 -4.54 12.12
N ASP A 556 34.99 -5.50 12.92
CA ASP A 556 36.01 -5.27 13.95
C ASP A 556 37.44 -5.50 13.41
N GLU A 557 38.44 -5.26 14.26
CA GLU A 557 39.87 -5.46 13.94
C GLU A 557 40.23 -6.88 13.47
N ASP A 558 39.48 -7.89 13.91
CA ASP A 558 39.66 -9.29 13.56
C ASP A 558 38.85 -9.71 12.32
N PHE A 559 38.21 -8.77 11.64
CA PHE A 559 37.29 -9.00 10.53
C PHE A 559 36.10 -9.92 10.90
N ASN A 560 35.62 -9.86 12.14
CA ASN A 560 34.30 -10.38 12.48
C ASN A 560 33.23 -9.38 12.05
N GLY A 561 32.14 -9.88 11.45
CA GLY A 561 30.96 -9.07 11.14
C GLY A 561 30.07 -8.94 12.37
N LYS A 562 29.59 -7.71 12.64
CA LYS A 562 28.60 -7.40 13.67
C LYS A 562 27.39 -6.67 13.06
N LEU A 563 26.20 -7.23 13.26
CA LEU A 563 24.95 -6.64 12.78
C LEU A 563 24.53 -5.46 13.67
N SER A 564 24.12 -4.36 13.04
CA SER A 564 23.72 -3.09 13.68
C SER A 564 22.45 -2.51 13.04
N ASN A 565 21.95 -1.39 13.57
CA ASN A 565 20.79 -0.64 13.06
C ASN A 565 19.43 -1.34 13.21
N PHE A 566 19.06 -1.64 14.45
CA PHE A 566 17.80 -2.31 14.77
C PHE A 566 16.57 -1.39 14.84
N GLY A 567 16.67 -0.09 14.53
CA GLY A 567 15.54 0.86 14.63
C GLY A 567 14.28 0.44 13.86
N LEU A 568 14.40 -0.37 12.81
CA LEU A 568 13.26 -0.88 12.03
C LEU A 568 12.76 -2.26 12.49
N ALA A 569 13.44 -2.90 13.44
CA ALA A 569 13.18 -4.26 13.86
C ALA A 569 11.77 -4.45 14.44
N LYS A 570 11.30 -5.70 14.42
CA LYS A 570 9.98 -6.07 14.93
C LYS A 570 10.02 -7.42 15.64
N LEU A 571 9.26 -7.51 16.73
CA LEU A 571 9.03 -8.74 17.48
C LEU A 571 7.91 -9.56 16.83
N LEU A 572 8.23 -10.76 16.37
CA LEU A 572 7.28 -11.75 15.89
C LEU A 572 6.86 -12.62 17.07
N GLY A 573 5.65 -12.38 17.58
CA GLY A 573 5.14 -13.08 18.77
C GLY A 573 4.87 -14.57 18.54
N ALA A 574 5.00 -15.36 19.61
CA ALA A 574 4.78 -16.80 19.64
C ALA A 574 3.55 -17.26 18.83
N GLY A 575 3.77 -18.22 17.93
CA GLY A 575 2.72 -18.85 17.12
C GLY A 575 2.21 -18.02 15.94
N LYS A 576 2.73 -16.81 15.72
CA LYS A 576 2.42 -16.02 14.52
C LYS A 576 3.35 -16.38 13.37
N SER A 577 2.80 -16.53 12.17
CA SER A 577 3.58 -16.76 10.94
C SER A 577 4.15 -15.48 10.32
N HIS A 578 3.58 -14.32 10.64
CA HIS A 578 3.98 -13.03 10.08
C HIS A 578 3.46 -11.85 10.93
N ILE A 579 4.02 -10.67 10.66
CA ILE A 579 3.60 -9.36 11.17
C ILE A 579 3.10 -8.55 9.98
N THR A 580 1.84 -8.14 9.99
CA THR A 580 1.35 -7.16 9.01
C THR A 580 1.87 -5.78 9.39
N THR A 581 2.74 -5.20 8.56
CA THR A 581 3.39 -3.91 8.80
C THR A 581 3.59 -3.15 7.50
N ARG A 582 3.75 -1.82 7.59
CA ARG A 582 4.18 -0.99 6.45
C ARG A 582 5.45 -1.61 5.85
N VAL A 583 5.63 -1.58 4.53
CA VAL A 583 6.92 -1.99 3.97
C VAL A 583 7.98 -0.92 4.29
N MET A 584 9.05 -1.35 4.94
CA MET A 584 10.27 -0.58 5.25
C MET A 584 11.46 -1.51 5.10
N GLY A 585 12.63 -0.94 4.81
CA GLY A 585 13.89 -1.62 4.54
C GLY A 585 14.61 -0.95 3.36
N THR A 586 15.87 -1.31 3.14
CA THR A 586 16.67 -0.71 2.06
C THR A 586 16.37 -1.35 0.71
N PHE A 587 16.06 -0.50 -0.28
CA PHE A 587 15.76 -0.92 -1.64
C PHE A 587 16.91 -1.75 -2.23
N GLY A 588 16.57 -2.82 -2.98
CA GLY A 588 17.52 -3.82 -3.47
C GLY A 588 17.69 -5.03 -2.55
N TYR A 589 17.51 -4.86 -1.23
CA TYR A 589 17.57 -5.94 -0.24
C TYR A 589 16.20 -6.48 0.17
N VAL A 590 15.14 -5.67 0.07
CA VAL A 590 13.79 -6.03 0.51
C VAL A 590 13.25 -7.24 -0.27
N ALA A 591 12.71 -8.22 0.47
CA ALA A 591 12.08 -9.40 -0.10
C ALA A 591 10.79 -9.06 -0.89
N PRO A 592 10.59 -9.61 -2.10
CA PRO A 592 9.48 -9.25 -2.96
C PRO A 592 8.11 -9.64 -2.36
N GLU A 593 8.01 -10.78 -1.69
CA GLU A 593 6.79 -11.22 -1.02
C GLU A 593 6.38 -10.27 0.12
N TYR A 594 7.35 -9.76 0.87
CA TYR A 594 7.12 -8.76 1.92
C TYR A 594 6.78 -7.40 1.31
N ALA A 595 7.47 -7.00 0.23
CA ALA A 595 7.18 -5.76 -0.50
C ALA A 595 5.75 -5.74 -1.06
N ASN A 596 5.26 -6.88 -1.54
CA ASN A 596 3.93 -7.02 -2.13
C ASN A 596 2.80 -7.09 -1.11
N SER A 597 3.03 -7.82 -0.02
CA SER A 597 1.95 -8.19 0.91
C SER A 597 1.95 -7.37 2.20
N GLY A 598 3.07 -6.71 2.54
CA GLY A 598 3.28 -6.11 3.86
C GLY A 598 3.36 -7.14 5.00
N LEU A 599 3.44 -8.44 4.67
CA LEU A 599 3.58 -9.52 5.64
C LEU A 599 5.07 -9.76 5.90
N LEU A 600 5.55 -9.26 7.04
CA LEU A 600 6.94 -9.40 7.48
C LEU A 600 7.12 -10.69 8.29
N ASN A 601 8.16 -11.44 7.98
CA ASN A 601 8.56 -12.65 8.72
C ASN A 601 10.10 -12.82 8.68
N GLU A 602 10.61 -13.86 9.34
CA GLU A 602 12.03 -14.21 9.34
C GLU A 602 12.59 -14.44 7.93
N GLN A 603 11.77 -14.95 7.00
CA GLN A 603 12.20 -15.20 5.62
C GLN A 603 12.50 -13.91 4.85
N SER A 604 11.92 -12.78 5.27
CA SER A 604 12.23 -11.47 4.72
C SER A 604 13.69 -11.06 4.99
N ASP A 605 14.21 -11.39 6.18
CA ASP A 605 15.63 -11.17 6.54
C ASP A 605 16.54 -12.17 5.80
N VAL A 606 16.09 -13.43 5.64
CA VAL A 606 16.84 -14.46 4.89
C VAL A 606 17.03 -14.05 3.43
N TYR A 607 16.01 -13.50 2.78
CA TYR A 607 16.14 -12.93 1.44
C TYR A 607 17.15 -11.78 1.39
N SER A 608 17.05 -10.83 2.33
CA SER A 608 17.94 -9.68 2.43
C SER A 608 19.40 -10.12 2.64
N PHE A 609 19.62 -11.16 3.46
CA PHE A 609 20.91 -11.82 3.64
C PHE A 609 21.42 -12.49 2.35
N GLY A 610 20.53 -13.07 1.56
CA GLY A 610 20.85 -13.60 0.23
C GLY A 610 21.39 -12.51 -0.70
N VAL A 611 20.76 -11.32 -0.73
CA VAL A 611 21.26 -10.18 -1.51
C VAL A 611 22.63 -9.72 -1.00
N LEU A 612 22.80 -9.58 0.32
CA LEU A 612 24.08 -9.25 0.94
C LEU A 612 25.18 -10.26 0.56
N LEU A 613 24.86 -11.55 0.50
CA LEU A 613 25.79 -12.59 0.08
C LEU A 613 26.23 -12.36 -1.38
N LEU A 614 25.30 -12.10 -2.29
CA LEU A 614 25.62 -11.83 -3.70
C LEU A 614 26.50 -10.58 -3.84
N GLU A 615 26.18 -9.54 -3.09
CA GLU A 615 26.96 -8.30 -3.04
C GLU A 615 28.40 -8.61 -2.59
N VAL A 616 28.57 -9.33 -1.48
CA VAL A 616 29.89 -9.72 -0.95
C VAL A 616 30.66 -10.59 -1.93
N LEU A 617 30.00 -11.48 -2.67
CA LEU A 617 30.65 -12.36 -3.64
C LEU A 617 31.10 -11.61 -4.89
N THR A 618 30.28 -10.71 -5.41
CA THR A 618 30.55 -10.03 -6.69
C THR A 618 31.31 -8.72 -6.53
N GLY A 619 31.23 -8.08 -5.36
CA GLY A 619 31.71 -6.72 -5.15
C GLY A 619 30.94 -5.66 -5.94
N ARG A 620 29.74 -5.97 -6.44
CA ARG A 620 28.84 -5.03 -7.12
C ARG A 620 27.80 -4.51 -6.15
N ASP A 621 27.33 -3.29 -6.37
CA ASP A 621 26.17 -2.77 -5.67
C ASP A 621 24.93 -3.68 -5.90
N PRO A 622 24.04 -3.81 -4.92
CA PRO A 622 22.80 -4.57 -5.05
C PRO A 622 21.91 -4.07 -6.20
N ILE A 623 22.05 -2.79 -6.55
CA ILE A 623 21.36 -2.11 -7.65
C ILE A 623 22.42 -1.35 -8.45
N ASP A 624 22.50 -1.64 -9.75
CA ASP A 624 23.38 -0.91 -10.67
C ASP A 624 22.66 0.33 -11.20
N TYR A 625 22.90 1.48 -10.58
CA TYR A 625 22.29 2.76 -10.96
C TYR A 625 22.84 3.36 -12.26
N ASP A 626 23.96 2.85 -12.76
CA ASP A 626 24.58 3.33 -14.01
C ASP A 626 23.98 2.65 -15.25
N GLN A 627 23.17 1.60 -15.07
CA GLN A 627 22.44 0.96 -16.15
C GLN A 627 21.02 1.51 -16.29
N PRO A 628 20.53 1.73 -17.54
CA PRO A 628 19.23 2.35 -17.80
C PRO A 628 18.01 1.55 -17.30
N ALA A 629 18.22 0.35 -16.77
CA ALA A 629 17.19 -0.53 -16.20
C ALA A 629 17.34 -0.77 -14.68
N ASN A 630 18.29 -0.15 -13.99
CA ASN A 630 18.57 -0.38 -12.56
C ASN A 630 18.58 -1.88 -12.20
N ILE A 631 19.39 -2.66 -12.93
CA ILE A 631 19.38 -4.13 -12.82
C ILE A 631 19.81 -4.53 -11.41
N THR A 632 18.97 -5.33 -10.73
CA THR A 632 19.37 -5.90 -9.44
C THR A 632 20.50 -6.90 -9.61
N ILE A 633 21.36 -7.00 -8.61
CA ILE A 633 22.44 -7.99 -8.60
C ILE A 633 21.94 -9.42 -8.82
N LYS A 634 20.73 -9.73 -8.35
CA LYS A 634 20.04 -11.01 -8.58
C LYS A 634 19.76 -11.23 -10.07
N SER A 635 19.14 -10.27 -10.73
CA SER A 635 18.84 -10.32 -12.17
C SER A 635 20.13 -10.42 -12.99
N TYR A 636 21.17 -9.67 -12.62
CA TYR A 636 22.48 -9.73 -13.29
C TYR A 636 23.12 -11.13 -13.19
N ILE A 637 23.16 -11.73 -11.99
CA ILE A 637 23.75 -13.05 -11.78
C ILE A 637 22.93 -14.13 -12.50
N TYR A 638 21.60 -14.04 -12.44
CA TYR A 638 20.72 -14.96 -13.16
C TYR A 638 21.01 -14.90 -14.67
N CYS A 639 21.02 -13.72 -15.28
CA CYS A 639 21.35 -13.53 -16.68
C CYS A 639 22.78 -14.02 -17.02
N SER A 640 23.74 -13.82 -16.12
CA SER A 640 25.14 -14.22 -16.33
C SER A 640 25.34 -15.74 -16.24
N LEU A 641 24.68 -16.41 -15.28
CA LEU A 641 24.75 -17.86 -15.11
C LEU A 641 24.00 -18.60 -16.23
N VAL A 642 22.84 -18.10 -16.66
CA VAL A 642 22.11 -18.64 -17.81
C VAL A 642 22.98 -18.56 -19.08
N ASN A 643 23.67 -17.43 -19.30
CA ASN A 643 24.61 -17.30 -20.42
C ASN A 643 25.85 -18.21 -20.31
N PHE A 644 26.26 -18.58 -19.10
CA PHE A 644 27.38 -19.51 -18.87
C PHE A 644 26.96 -20.96 -19.15
N VAL A 645 25.76 -21.37 -18.74
CA VAL A 645 25.21 -22.72 -18.98
C VAL A 645 24.86 -22.96 -20.45
N VAL A 646 24.51 -21.92 -21.21
CA VAL A 646 24.28 -22.01 -22.67
C VAL A 646 25.59 -22.05 -23.48
N ARG A 647 26.74 -21.75 -22.87
CA ARG A 647 28.07 -21.73 -23.53
C ARG A 647 28.97 -22.90 -23.19
N VAL A 648 28.57 -23.80 -22.28
CA VAL A 648 29.23 -25.08 -21.97
C VAL A 648 28.39 -26.20 -22.56
#